data_AF-A0AAE3PNZ5-F1
#
_entry.id   AF-A0AAE3PNZ5-F1
#
_cell.length_a   1.000
_cell.length_b   1.000
_cell.length_c   1.000
_cell.angle_alpha   90.00
_cell.angle_beta   90.00
_cell.angle_gamma   90.00
#
_symmetry.space_group_name_H-M   'P 1'
#
loop_
_entity.id
_entity.type
_entity.pdbx_description
1 polymer ?
#
loop_
_entity_poly.entity_id
_entity_poly.type
_entity_poly.pdbx_seq_one_letter_code
_entity_poly.pdbx_strand_id
1 'polypeptide(L)'
;FHPKTKVWYEDEDGEWRYEAIETLVERYLDLDRADTDDFGTLVTELDVDVSVPSIDDDGSPVRKPLEAVSKHPSTDHLIEIETSGGRTLTVTPDHSMVRWENGLQTVPAHQIEHGDAIPVAGTGRPIAPSTVEHAHVDGGSPNVESVSRVQHVASDVEHTYSVTVSETHRLVANGLYTSQCDGDEDCVMLLMDGLLNFSKKYLPDKRGGSVAEDSRLVAFDPDGNLRFLTFDEFWNELETESYRDGKFEKIDCPSEGWLTYAFDSAHEASQEPIEKAIRYRADEDEQLVRVETQFGRSVDITANHSLFRYDDGIEEVAGEDLAEGDLILAPRDLGVDTEETTIDVTDCVDDPYVVIDEHVEDLLRTVWETSSEGSPAREAFSYDLDYRLSKRKLRLDQLRDILDHAGYVVPKDVEIGLKGSTNGIRRTIDVDEDFAWLLGLFVAEGTTSSVCPAIHNADESLIDRAAEIIEAKLGHEPGRRWSNRAYELRFPAVFREVLYHLGFEDCDSYDSSEKVIPECILQAPRPVALSFLRGFIAGDGSESSDDNATTIGFHSTSEDVKDGIVFLLHRFGLVANVSQKTERDGNRQDIYTVTVSGGANDNPLRRVLDGDEPYHPKSLVVSIPDALMDIREMDIDGVKQTIPKYLIRRDNVSLEKLREMLSALADRDLPEKAAHKLDEIRPLVDGDLSYLRVQGVERVEYDGYLYDLQVGGEPIFLTNWLYAHNS
;
A
#
# COMPACT_ATOMS: atom_id res chain seq x y z
N PHE A 1 -25.18 -16.24 11.57
CA PHE A 1 -24.87 -15.55 12.85
C PHE A 1 -23.92 -16.36 13.72
N HIS A 2 -22.99 -15.69 14.41
CA HIS A 2 -22.18 -16.33 15.46
C HIS A 2 -23.07 -16.89 16.60
N PRO A 3 -22.78 -18.06 17.20
CA PRO A 3 -23.66 -18.75 18.17
C PRO A 3 -24.12 -17.88 19.35
N LYS A 4 -23.24 -17.00 19.84
CA LYS A 4 -23.52 -16.09 20.99
C LYS A 4 -24.43 -14.90 20.64
N THR A 5 -24.79 -14.71 19.38
CA THR A 5 -25.68 -13.61 18.94
C THR A 5 -27.02 -13.72 19.64
N LYS A 6 -27.50 -12.65 20.27
CA LYS A 6 -28.77 -12.65 21.00
C LYS A 6 -29.92 -12.13 20.16
N VAL A 7 -31.02 -12.87 20.16
CA VAL A 7 -32.24 -12.54 19.42
C VAL A 7 -33.44 -12.50 20.36
N TRP A 8 -34.39 -11.61 20.07
CA TRP A 8 -35.71 -11.62 20.71
C TRP A 8 -36.66 -12.48 19.89
N TYR A 9 -37.41 -13.36 20.55
CA TYR A 9 -38.50 -14.08 19.93
C TYR A 9 -39.62 -14.35 20.93
N GLU A 10 -40.84 -14.49 20.43
CA GLU A 10 -41.99 -14.99 21.18
C GLU A 10 -42.17 -16.47 20.83
N ASP A 11 -42.15 -17.34 21.85
CA ASP A 11 -42.28 -18.78 21.70
C ASP A 11 -43.73 -19.23 21.50
N GLU A 12 -43.95 -20.54 21.31
CA GLU A 12 -45.27 -21.14 21.09
C GLU A 12 -46.26 -20.95 22.25
N ASP A 13 -45.77 -20.62 23.45
CA ASP A 13 -46.57 -20.34 24.64
C ASP A 13 -46.93 -18.83 24.76
N GLY A 14 -46.45 -17.99 23.83
CA GLY A 14 -46.62 -16.54 23.84
C GLY A 14 -45.66 -15.81 24.81
N GLU A 15 -44.62 -16.48 25.30
CA GLU A 15 -43.61 -15.90 26.18
C GLU A 15 -42.46 -15.29 25.38
N TRP A 16 -42.08 -14.06 25.73
CA TRP A 16 -40.95 -13.36 25.11
C TRP A 16 -39.63 -13.80 25.72
N ARG A 17 -38.72 -14.29 24.88
CA ARG A 17 -37.37 -14.72 25.25
C ARG A 17 -36.32 -13.84 24.58
N TYR A 18 -35.21 -13.65 25.29
CA TYR A 18 -34.01 -13.00 24.78
C TYR A 18 -32.79 -13.87 25.07
N GLU A 19 -32.43 -14.70 24.10
CA GLU A 19 -31.47 -15.79 24.25
C GLU A 19 -30.49 -15.80 23.07
N ALA A 20 -29.43 -16.59 23.18
CA ALA A 20 -28.51 -16.83 22.08
C ALA A 20 -29.23 -17.55 20.93
N ILE A 21 -28.89 -17.20 19.69
CA ILE A 21 -29.51 -17.76 18.49
C ILE A 21 -29.27 -19.26 18.38
N GLU A 22 -28.12 -19.75 18.85
CA GLU A 22 -27.87 -21.19 19.00
C GLU A 22 -28.94 -21.86 19.86
N THR A 23 -29.32 -21.25 20.99
CA THR A 23 -30.36 -21.81 21.88
C THR A 23 -31.73 -21.83 21.21
N LEU A 24 -32.05 -20.82 20.39
CA LEU A 24 -33.27 -20.79 19.60
C LEU A 24 -33.25 -21.89 18.54
N VAL A 25 -32.21 -21.95 17.71
CA VAL A 25 -32.13 -22.92 16.60
C VAL A 25 -32.07 -24.35 17.13
N GLU A 26 -31.18 -24.67 18.08
CA GLU A 26 -31.05 -26.03 18.62
C GLU A 26 -32.31 -26.52 19.35
N ARG A 27 -33.20 -25.61 19.78
CA ARG A 27 -34.50 -26.00 20.37
C ARG A 27 -35.47 -26.51 19.31
N TYR A 28 -35.47 -25.90 18.13
CA TYR A 28 -36.46 -26.17 17.09
C TYR A 28 -35.88 -26.95 15.89
N LEU A 29 -34.56 -27.17 15.85
CA LEU A 29 -33.89 -28.01 14.86
C LEU A 29 -34.19 -29.48 15.17
N ASP A 30 -35.02 -30.11 14.35
CA ASP A 30 -35.38 -31.52 14.46
C ASP A 30 -34.53 -32.33 13.48
N LEU A 31 -33.48 -32.98 13.99
CA LEU A 31 -32.54 -33.77 13.17
C LEU A 31 -33.20 -34.93 12.42
N ASP A 32 -34.38 -35.43 12.87
CA ASP A 32 -35.10 -36.49 12.16
C ASP A 32 -35.89 -35.94 10.95
N ARG A 33 -36.14 -34.63 10.92
CA ARG A 33 -36.87 -33.91 9.86
C ARG A 33 -35.99 -32.94 9.08
N ALA A 34 -34.75 -32.74 9.49
CA ALA A 34 -33.87 -31.75 8.89
C ALA A 34 -33.42 -32.19 7.49
N ASP A 35 -33.57 -31.28 6.53
CA ASP A 35 -32.91 -31.42 5.24
C ASP A 35 -31.43 -31.03 5.41
N THR A 36 -30.54 -31.84 4.83
CA THR A 36 -29.09 -31.57 4.81
C THR A 36 -28.67 -31.25 3.39
N ASP A 37 -28.01 -30.10 3.19
CA ASP A 37 -27.43 -29.76 1.89
C ASP A 37 -26.06 -30.43 1.66
N ASP A 38 -25.48 -30.23 0.47
CA ASP A 38 -24.18 -30.81 0.10
C ASP A 38 -22.99 -30.20 0.89
N PHE A 39 -23.21 -29.11 1.62
CA PHE A 39 -22.22 -28.40 2.42
C PHE A 39 -22.30 -28.75 3.92
N GLY A 40 -23.34 -29.49 4.34
CA GLY A 40 -23.55 -29.91 5.73
C GLY A 40 -24.47 -28.99 6.53
N THR A 41 -25.15 -28.05 5.88
CA THR A 41 -26.18 -27.21 6.50
C THR A 41 -27.41 -28.04 6.82
N LEU A 42 -27.92 -27.90 8.04
CA LEU A 42 -29.16 -28.52 8.49
C LEU A 42 -30.27 -27.49 8.55
N VAL A 43 -31.40 -27.75 7.89
CA VAL A 43 -32.57 -26.87 7.88
C VAL A 43 -33.81 -27.63 8.34
N THR A 44 -34.58 -27.05 9.27
CA THR A 44 -35.88 -27.59 9.69
C THR A 44 -36.96 -26.52 9.52
N GLU A 45 -37.97 -26.80 8.70
CA GLU A 45 -39.20 -25.99 8.64
C GLU A 45 -40.00 -26.10 9.95
N LEU A 46 -40.52 -24.97 10.42
CA LEU A 46 -41.25 -24.87 11.67
C LEU A 46 -42.77 -25.02 11.46
N ASP A 47 -43.37 -25.95 12.20
CA ASP A 47 -44.83 -26.11 12.31
C ASP A 47 -45.39 -25.46 13.60
N VAL A 48 -44.61 -24.60 14.27
CA VAL A 48 -44.91 -23.99 15.56
C VAL A 48 -44.99 -22.46 15.45
N ASP A 49 -45.85 -21.84 16.27
CA ASP A 49 -46.11 -20.39 16.23
C ASP A 49 -45.02 -19.61 17.00
N VAL A 50 -43.83 -19.51 16.39
CA VAL A 50 -42.69 -18.74 16.90
C VAL A 50 -42.51 -17.51 16.04
N SER A 51 -42.17 -16.36 16.63
CA SER A 51 -42.08 -15.11 15.88
C SER A 51 -41.04 -14.14 16.43
N VAL A 52 -40.52 -13.27 15.58
CA VAL A 52 -39.45 -12.33 15.90
C VAL A 52 -39.87 -10.88 15.61
N PRO A 53 -39.28 -9.89 16.30
CA PRO A 53 -39.32 -8.51 15.88
C PRO A 53 -38.57 -8.35 14.55
N SER A 54 -39.18 -7.63 13.62
CA SER A 54 -38.68 -7.36 12.27
C SER A 54 -38.97 -5.90 11.87
N ILE A 55 -38.56 -5.51 10.67
CA ILE A 55 -38.77 -4.18 10.07
C ILE A 55 -39.28 -4.37 8.63
N ASP A 56 -40.34 -3.65 8.28
CA ASP A 56 -40.86 -3.61 6.90
C ASP A 56 -40.06 -2.64 6.02
N ASP A 57 -40.31 -2.63 4.71
CA ASP A 57 -39.56 -1.82 3.74
C ASP A 57 -39.70 -0.30 3.95
N ASP A 58 -40.73 0.14 4.67
CA ASP A 58 -40.95 1.53 5.06
C ASP A 58 -40.19 1.90 6.34
N GLY A 59 -39.39 0.99 6.91
CA GLY A 59 -38.66 1.22 8.15
C GLY A 59 -39.51 1.10 9.42
N SER A 60 -40.73 0.57 9.33
CA SER A 60 -41.64 0.43 10.46
C SER A 60 -41.44 -0.92 11.17
N PRO A 61 -41.36 -0.93 12.53
CA PRO A 61 -41.26 -2.18 13.27
C PRO A 61 -42.51 -3.05 13.12
N VAL A 62 -42.31 -4.31 12.74
CA VAL A 62 -43.37 -5.33 12.60
C VAL A 62 -42.99 -6.61 13.35
N ARG A 63 -43.97 -7.51 13.51
CA ARG A 63 -43.73 -8.86 14.06
C ARG A 63 -44.00 -9.88 12.95
N LYS A 64 -43.10 -10.85 12.78
CA LYS A 64 -43.21 -11.87 11.73
C LYS A 64 -42.94 -13.27 12.27
N PRO A 65 -43.71 -14.28 11.86
CA PRO A 65 -43.44 -15.67 12.22
C PRO A 65 -42.14 -16.18 11.59
N LEU A 66 -41.50 -17.11 12.28
CA LEU A 66 -40.38 -17.91 11.78
C LEU A 66 -40.92 -19.09 10.97
N GLU A 67 -40.36 -19.32 9.79
CA GLU A 67 -40.73 -20.40 8.89
C GLU A 67 -39.75 -21.58 8.97
N ALA A 68 -38.48 -21.31 9.29
CA ALA A 68 -37.47 -22.34 9.43
C ALA A 68 -36.33 -21.90 10.36
N VAL A 69 -35.57 -22.87 10.87
CA VAL A 69 -34.29 -22.66 11.55
C VAL A 69 -33.20 -23.42 10.80
N SER A 70 -31.98 -22.86 10.78
CA SER A 70 -30.85 -23.49 10.11
C SER A 70 -29.54 -23.38 10.88
N LYS A 71 -28.75 -24.45 10.75
CA LYS A 71 -27.41 -24.60 11.34
C LYS A 71 -26.41 -24.92 10.23
N HIS A 72 -25.41 -24.07 10.09
CA HIS A 72 -24.43 -24.07 9.01
C HIS A 72 -23.05 -24.40 9.58
N PRO A 73 -22.19 -25.16 8.90
CA PRO A 73 -20.76 -25.17 9.22
C PRO A 73 -20.19 -23.75 9.16
N SER A 74 -19.26 -23.42 10.06
CA SER A 74 -18.66 -22.09 10.08
C SER A 74 -17.61 -21.93 8.97
N THR A 75 -17.49 -20.72 8.44
CA THR A 75 -16.39 -20.30 7.56
C THR A 75 -15.10 -20.08 8.35
N ASP A 76 -13.95 -19.93 7.67
CA ASP A 76 -12.64 -19.72 8.32
C ASP A 76 -12.54 -18.36 9.04
N HIS A 77 -13.32 -17.37 8.58
CA HIS A 77 -13.37 -16.03 9.16
C HIS A 77 -14.80 -15.49 9.27
N LEU A 78 -14.99 -14.56 10.20
CA LEU A 78 -16.24 -13.84 10.48
C LEU A 78 -15.96 -12.33 10.46
N ILE A 79 -17.00 -11.52 10.37
CA ILE A 79 -16.93 -10.07 10.46
C ILE A 79 -17.58 -9.63 11.77
N GLU A 80 -16.83 -8.92 12.61
CA GLU A 80 -17.33 -8.23 13.80
C GLU A 80 -17.62 -6.77 13.44
N ILE A 81 -18.88 -6.37 13.61
CA ILE A 81 -19.37 -5.00 13.39
C ILE A 81 -19.70 -4.39 14.74
N GLU A 82 -19.14 -3.22 15.01
CA GLU A 82 -19.42 -2.41 16.20
C GLU A 82 -20.03 -1.07 15.78
N THR A 83 -21.11 -0.70 16.46
CA THR A 83 -21.81 0.58 16.25
C THR A 83 -21.39 1.61 17.29
N SER A 84 -21.57 2.89 16.97
CA SER A 84 -21.29 4.02 17.87
C SER A 84 -22.09 3.98 19.19
N GLY A 85 -23.21 3.26 19.24
CA GLY A 85 -23.98 2.98 20.46
C GLY A 85 -23.43 1.81 21.30
N GLY A 86 -22.33 1.19 20.88
CA GLY A 86 -21.65 0.09 21.58
C GLY A 86 -22.30 -1.29 21.38
N ARG A 87 -23.21 -1.45 20.41
CA ARG A 87 -23.71 -2.78 20.01
C ARG A 87 -22.72 -3.43 19.08
N THR A 88 -22.47 -4.71 19.31
CA THR A 88 -21.62 -5.55 18.45
C THR A 88 -22.43 -6.68 17.84
N LEU A 89 -22.12 -7.04 16.60
CA LEU A 89 -22.70 -8.19 15.89
C LEU A 89 -21.61 -8.90 15.10
N THR A 90 -21.57 -10.24 15.21
CA THR A 90 -20.57 -11.07 14.52
C THR A 90 -21.26 -12.04 13.58
N VAL A 91 -20.95 -11.96 12.29
CA VAL A 91 -21.62 -12.69 11.20
C VAL A 91 -20.62 -13.21 10.16
N THR A 92 -21.06 -14.10 9.27
CA THR A 92 -20.24 -14.51 8.12
C THR A 92 -20.10 -13.36 7.11
N PRO A 93 -19.04 -13.33 6.28
CA PRO A 93 -18.84 -12.27 5.28
C PRO A 93 -20.01 -12.07 4.32
N ASP A 94 -20.68 -13.15 3.93
CA ASP A 94 -21.82 -13.15 3.02
C ASP A 94 -23.17 -12.95 3.72
N HIS A 95 -23.16 -12.74 5.04
CA HIS A 95 -24.40 -12.52 5.76
C HIS A 95 -25.04 -11.21 5.35
N SER A 96 -26.29 -11.26 4.88
CA SER A 96 -27.05 -10.08 4.49
C SER A 96 -27.34 -9.16 5.69
N MET A 97 -26.72 -8.00 5.69
CA MET A 97 -26.91 -6.89 6.63
C MET A 97 -27.90 -5.87 6.07
N VAL A 98 -28.39 -4.97 6.94
CA VAL A 98 -29.33 -3.92 6.57
C VAL A 98 -28.74 -2.55 6.91
N ARG A 99 -28.63 -1.67 5.93
CA ARG A 99 -28.21 -0.27 6.12
C ARG A 99 -29.29 0.72 5.67
N TRP A 100 -29.24 1.94 6.21
CA TRP A 100 -30.21 3.00 5.97
C TRP A 100 -29.52 4.25 5.43
N GLU A 101 -29.83 4.60 4.19
CA GLU A 101 -29.28 5.80 3.55
C GLU A 101 -30.43 6.71 3.09
N ASN A 102 -31.21 6.23 2.11
CA ASN A 102 -32.42 6.87 1.59
C ASN A 102 -33.62 5.89 1.57
N GLY A 103 -33.59 4.92 2.49
CA GLY A 103 -34.44 3.74 2.56
C GLY A 103 -33.64 2.52 3.03
N LEU A 104 -34.32 1.40 3.26
CA LEU A 104 -33.65 0.13 3.62
C LEU A 104 -32.93 -0.46 2.41
N GLN A 105 -31.63 -0.72 2.57
CA GLN A 105 -30.83 -1.49 1.63
C GLN A 105 -30.31 -2.74 2.33
N THR A 106 -30.38 -3.88 1.64
CA THR A 106 -29.73 -5.12 2.05
C THR A 106 -28.37 -5.18 1.36
N VAL A 107 -27.30 -5.39 2.12
CA VAL A 107 -25.92 -5.52 1.62
C VAL A 107 -25.21 -6.66 2.36
N PRO A 108 -24.28 -7.40 1.73
CA PRO A 108 -23.44 -8.37 2.44
C PRO A 108 -22.62 -7.72 3.56
N ALA A 109 -22.30 -8.48 4.61
CA ALA A 109 -21.56 -7.97 5.76
C ALA A 109 -20.17 -7.44 5.41
N HIS A 110 -19.50 -8.01 4.39
CA HIS A 110 -18.18 -7.54 3.93
C HIS A 110 -18.20 -6.20 3.19
N GLN A 111 -19.40 -5.69 2.84
CA GLN A 111 -19.58 -4.37 2.23
C GLN A 111 -20.02 -3.31 3.25
N ILE A 112 -20.10 -3.66 4.54
CA ILE A 112 -20.38 -2.69 5.59
C ILE A 112 -19.10 -1.94 5.93
N GLU A 113 -19.17 -0.61 5.90
CA GLU A 113 -18.02 0.27 6.13
C GLU A 113 -18.18 1.14 7.38
N HIS A 114 -17.07 1.71 7.84
CA HIS A 114 -17.10 2.70 8.91
C HIS A 114 -17.96 3.91 8.50
N GLY A 115 -18.94 4.27 9.34
CA GLY A 115 -19.86 5.38 9.08
C GLY A 115 -21.23 4.96 8.53
N ASP A 116 -21.38 3.72 8.05
CA ASP A 116 -22.68 3.20 7.59
C ASP A 116 -23.73 3.28 8.70
N ALA A 117 -24.94 3.69 8.34
CA ALA A 117 -26.04 3.83 9.30
C ALA A 117 -26.88 2.55 9.35
N ILE A 118 -26.86 1.84 10.49
CA ILE A 118 -27.58 0.59 10.69
C ILE A 118 -28.85 0.86 11.52
N PRO A 119 -30.05 0.42 11.07
CA PRO A 119 -31.26 0.56 11.87
C PRO A 119 -31.17 -0.22 13.18
N VAL A 120 -31.58 0.43 14.28
CA VAL A 120 -31.52 -0.15 15.63
C VAL A 120 -32.90 -0.29 16.25
N ALA A 121 -33.11 -1.41 16.94
CA ALA A 121 -34.30 -1.63 17.75
C ALA A 121 -34.17 -0.90 19.10
N GLY A 122 -35.28 -0.33 19.58
CA GLY A 122 -35.33 0.34 20.89
C GLY A 122 -35.02 -0.61 22.05
N THR A 123 -34.41 -0.10 23.12
CA THR A 123 -33.84 -0.87 24.24
C THR A 123 -34.88 -1.45 25.23
N GLY A 124 -36.13 -1.68 24.82
CA GLY A 124 -37.22 -2.20 25.65
C GLY A 124 -37.82 -3.49 25.10
N ARG A 125 -38.53 -4.25 25.95
CA ARG A 125 -39.33 -5.42 25.52
C ARG A 125 -40.22 -4.99 24.34
N PRO A 126 -40.33 -5.76 23.24
CA PRO A 126 -41.25 -5.44 22.15
C PRO A 126 -42.68 -5.36 22.72
N ILE A 127 -43.27 -4.16 22.80
CA ILE A 127 -44.64 -3.98 23.28
C ILE A 127 -45.58 -4.21 22.09
N ALA A 128 -46.65 -4.97 22.31
CA ALA A 128 -47.70 -5.26 21.33
C ALA A 128 -48.22 -3.97 20.63
N PRO A 129 -48.66 -4.05 19.36
CA PRO A 129 -49.11 -2.88 18.61
C PRO A 129 -50.37 -2.30 19.26
N SER A 130 -50.20 -1.20 20.01
CA SER A 130 -51.33 -0.40 20.50
C SER A 130 -51.90 0.41 19.36
N THR A 131 -53.20 0.29 19.15
CA THR A 131 -53.98 1.09 18.22
C THR A 131 -54.10 2.55 18.72
N VAL A 132 -54.08 3.50 17.77
CA VAL A 132 -54.38 4.96 17.86
C VAL A 132 -53.23 5.80 18.50
N GLU A 133 -52.66 6.87 17.93
CA GLU A 133 -53.18 8.02 17.16
C GLU A 133 -52.24 8.49 16.02
N HIS A 134 -52.82 8.81 14.86
CA HIS A 134 -52.18 9.60 13.82
C HIS A 134 -51.88 11.03 14.31
N ALA A 135 -50.59 11.39 14.35
CA ALA A 135 -50.13 12.77 14.19
C ALA A 135 -49.08 12.78 13.07
N HIS A 136 -49.35 13.56 12.04
CA HIS A 136 -48.65 13.58 10.75
C HIS A 136 -47.35 14.43 10.74
N VAL A 137 -46.52 14.12 9.73
CA VAL A 137 -45.55 14.92 8.94
C VAL A 137 -44.07 14.91 9.38
N ASP A 138 -43.38 13.83 9.03
CA ASP A 138 -42.00 13.71 8.50
C ASP A 138 -41.82 12.22 8.08
N GLY A 139 -41.08 11.89 7.02
CA GLY A 139 -40.95 10.53 6.47
C GLY A 139 -40.36 9.54 7.49
N GLY A 140 -40.98 8.36 7.62
CA GLY A 140 -40.66 7.34 8.61
C GLY A 140 -39.25 6.76 8.48
N SER A 141 -38.26 7.42 9.07
CA SER A 141 -36.92 6.86 9.23
C SER A 141 -36.83 6.11 10.56
N PRO A 142 -36.35 4.86 10.59
CA PRO A 142 -36.04 4.17 11.83
C PRO A 142 -34.91 4.90 12.57
N ASN A 143 -34.77 4.62 13.86
CA ASN A 143 -33.56 5.03 14.57
C ASN A 143 -32.38 4.27 13.98
N VAL A 144 -31.27 4.96 13.72
CA VAL A 144 -30.04 4.37 13.16
C VAL A 144 -28.85 4.68 14.05
N GLU A 145 -27.85 3.80 14.03
CA GLU A 145 -26.54 4.04 14.62
C GLU A 145 -25.46 3.88 13.57
N SER A 146 -24.47 4.77 13.57
CA SER A 146 -23.34 4.66 12.65
C SER A 146 -22.41 3.54 13.08
N VAL A 147 -21.87 2.78 12.14
CA VAL A 147 -20.80 1.82 12.35
C VAL A 147 -19.53 2.55 12.77
N SER A 148 -18.92 2.13 13.86
CA SER A 148 -17.68 2.69 14.40
C SER A 148 -16.46 1.79 14.20
N ARG A 149 -16.66 0.50 13.91
CA ARG A 149 -15.59 -0.45 13.62
C ARG A 149 -16.13 -1.65 12.87
N VAL A 150 -15.40 -2.10 11.86
CA VAL A 150 -15.62 -3.37 11.15
C VAL A 150 -14.29 -4.10 11.16
N GLN A 151 -14.28 -5.37 11.55
CA GLN A 151 -13.06 -6.16 11.65
C GLN A 151 -13.29 -7.60 11.22
N HIS A 152 -12.41 -8.12 10.36
CA HIS A 152 -12.32 -9.55 10.09
C HIS A 152 -11.66 -10.26 11.26
N VAL A 153 -12.31 -11.30 11.77
CA VAL A 153 -11.82 -12.12 12.88
C VAL A 153 -11.82 -13.59 12.48
N ALA A 154 -10.78 -14.33 12.90
CA ALA A 154 -10.75 -15.77 12.69
C ALA A 154 -11.94 -16.44 13.40
N SER A 155 -12.55 -17.41 12.74
CA SER A 155 -13.69 -18.16 13.27
C SER A 155 -13.24 -19.09 14.41
N ASP A 156 -13.82 -18.93 15.60
CA ASP A 156 -13.54 -19.75 16.79
C ASP A 156 -14.66 -20.79 17.06
N VAL A 157 -15.58 -20.96 16.11
CA VAL A 157 -16.79 -21.79 16.25
C VAL A 157 -16.94 -22.77 15.11
N GLU A 158 -17.46 -23.96 15.40
CA GLU A 158 -17.70 -24.99 14.38
C GLU A 158 -18.93 -24.70 13.52
N HIS A 159 -19.91 -23.96 14.06
CA HIS A 159 -21.19 -23.72 13.38
C HIS A 159 -21.64 -22.27 13.54
N THR A 160 -22.36 -21.80 12.53
CA THR A 160 -23.15 -20.57 12.58
C THR A 160 -24.63 -20.90 12.42
N TYR A 161 -25.49 -19.97 12.83
CA TYR A 161 -26.92 -20.19 12.95
C TYR A 161 -27.70 -19.12 12.19
N SER A 162 -28.85 -19.48 11.63
CA SER A 162 -29.77 -18.55 10.96
C SER A 162 -31.23 -18.98 11.18
N VAL A 163 -32.16 -18.07 10.92
CA VAL A 163 -33.61 -18.31 10.96
C VAL A 163 -34.25 -17.70 9.73
N THR A 164 -35.28 -18.36 9.21
CA THR A 164 -36.09 -17.85 8.09
C THR A 164 -37.30 -17.13 8.66
N VAL A 165 -37.42 -15.84 8.37
CA VAL A 165 -38.51 -14.95 8.80
C VAL A 165 -39.44 -14.68 7.63
N SER A 166 -40.72 -14.99 7.81
CA SER A 166 -41.76 -14.76 6.79
C SER A 166 -41.83 -13.30 6.32
N GLU A 167 -42.05 -13.13 5.02
CA GLU A 167 -42.30 -11.89 4.27
C GLU A 167 -41.17 -10.85 4.29
N THR A 168 -40.69 -10.46 5.46
CA THR A 168 -39.67 -9.39 5.60
C THR A 168 -38.25 -9.90 5.45
N HIS A 169 -38.02 -11.19 5.70
CA HIS A 169 -36.67 -11.77 5.71
C HIS A 169 -35.69 -11.05 6.63
N ARG A 170 -36.18 -10.39 7.69
CA ARG A 170 -35.39 -9.55 8.60
C ARG A 170 -35.72 -9.86 10.05
N LEU A 171 -34.77 -9.64 10.94
CA LEU A 171 -34.91 -9.81 12.39
C LEU A 171 -34.07 -8.82 13.17
N VAL A 172 -34.29 -8.77 14.48
CA VAL A 172 -33.44 -8.04 15.43
C VAL A 172 -32.41 -8.98 16.07
N ALA A 173 -31.13 -8.73 15.82
CA ALA A 173 -29.99 -9.45 16.38
C ALA A 173 -29.05 -8.48 17.11
N ASN A 174 -28.73 -8.74 18.38
CA ASN A 174 -27.98 -7.85 19.27
C ASN A 174 -28.51 -6.39 19.30
N GLY A 175 -29.80 -6.20 19.01
CA GLY A 175 -30.45 -4.89 18.97
C GLY A 175 -30.29 -4.14 17.65
N LEU A 176 -29.67 -4.75 16.64
CA LEU A 176 -29.58 -4.26 15.26
C LEU A 176 -30.63 -4.97 14.40
N TYR A 177 -31.27 -4.25 13.47
CA TYR A 177 -32.02 -4.89 12.41
C TYR A 177 -31.05 -5.44 11.36
N THR A 178 -31.26 -6.67 10.93
CA THR A 178 -30.42 -7.39 9.97
C THR A 178 -31.30 -8.31 9.14
N SER A 179 -30.81 -8.76 7.98
CA SER A 179 -31.51 -9.74 7.16
C SER A 179 -31.27 -11.16 7.70
N GLN A 180 -32.08 -12.10 7.26
CA GLN A 180 -31.74 -13.52 7.31
C GLN A 180 -30.71 -13.85 6.21
N CYS A 181 -30.03 -14.99 6.30
CA CYS A 181 -29.47 -15.62 5.11
C CYS A 181 -30.62 -16.27 4.33
N ASP A 182 -30.89 -15.82 3.11
CA ASP A 182 -31.70 -16.58 2.16
C ASP A 182 -30.78 -17.57 1.43
N GLY A 183 -31.21 -18.82 1.29
CA GLY A 183 -30.43 -19.89 0.68
C GLY A 183 -30.73 -20.00 -0.83
N ASP A 184 -31.34 -18.98 -1.43
CA ASP A 184 -31.69 -18.94 -2.85
C ASP A 184 -30.63 -18.24 -3.69
N GLU A 185 -29.74 -17.46 -3.08
CA GLU A 185 -28.41 -17.16 -3.64
C GLU A 185 -27.62 -18.46 -3.90
N ASP A 186 -27.80 -19.51 -3.09
CA ASP A 186 -27.14 -20.81 -3.28
C ASP A 186 -27.59 -21.53 -4.56
N CYS A 187 -28.76 -21.26 -5.13
CA CYS A 187 -29.23 -21.99 -6.32
C CYS A 187 -28.71 -21.39 -7.64
N VAL A 188 -28.51 -20.07 -7.69
CA VAL A 188 -27.77 -19.41 -8.79
C VAL A 188 -26.27 -19.61 -8.59
N MET A 189 -25.80 -19.60 -7.34
CA MET A 189 -24.45 -20.05 -6.98
C MET A 189 -24.26 -21.52 -7.33
N LEU A 190 -25.20 -22.46 -7.20
CA LEU A 190 -24.98 -23.89 -7.55
C LEU A 190 -24.73 -24.11 -9.05
N LEU A 191 -25.26 -23.24 -9.91
CA LEU A 191 -24.98 -23.30 -11.35
C LEU A 191 -23.64 -22.62 -11.68
N MET A 192 -23.29 -21.56 -10.95
CA MET A 192 -21.98 -20.90 -11.00
C MET A 192 -20.88 -21.70 -10.30
N ASP A 193 -21.19 -22.45 -9.26
CA ASP A 193 -20.34 -23.28 -8.40
C ASP A 193 -20.21 -24.67 -9.04
N GLY A 194 -21.26 -25.17 -9.68
CA GLY A 194 -21.13 -26.23 -10.67
C GLY A 194 -20.19 -25.84 -11.82
N LEU A 195 -20.10 -24.56 -12.21
CA LEU A 195 -19.13 -24.06 -13.20
C LEU A 195 -17.77 -23.70 -12.58
N LEU A 196 -17.70 -23.21 -11.34
CA LEU A 196 -16.51 -22.74 -10.62
C LEU A 196 -15.80 -23.90 -9.93
N ASN A 197 -16.50 -24.89 -9.37
CA ASN A 197 -15.93 -26.16 -8.92
C ASN A 197 -15.63 -27.10 -10.09
N PHE A 198 -16.38 -27.05 -11.19
CA PHE A 198 -15.93 -27.71 -12.42
C PHE A 198 -14.71 -27.00 -13.03
N SER A 199 -14.64 -25.68 -12.94
CA SER A 199 -13.44 -24.88 -13.26
C SER A 199 -12.26 -25.27 -12.37
N LYS A 200 -12.37 -25.15 -11.04
CA LYS A 200 -11.33 -25.47 -10.03
C LYS A 200 -10.91 -26.95 -10.03
N LYS A 201 -11.78 -27.89 -10.41
CA LYS A 201 -11.50 -29.34 -10.32
C LYS A 201 -11.18 -29.99 -11.67
N TYR A 202 -11.61 -29.42 -12.79
CA TYR A 202 -11.48 -30.02 -14.13
C TYR A 202 -10.89 -29.10 -15.20
N LEU A 203 -10.79 -27.79 -14.99
CA LEU A 203 -9.67 -27.11 -15.63
C LEU A 203 -8.43 -27.60 -14.89
N PRO A 204 -7.36 -28.04 -15.57
CA PRO A 204 -6.06 -27.95 -14.93
C PRO A 204 -5.97 -26.52 -14.36
N ASP A 205 -5.37 -26.31 -13.17
CA ASP A 205 -4.77 -25.02 -12.83
C ASP A 205 -4.13 -24.51 -14.13
N LYS A 206 -4.80 -23.57 -14.80
CA LYS A 206 -4.57 -23.37 -16.24
C LYS A 206 -3.25 -22.66 -16.29
N ARG A 207 -2.13 -23.40 -16.44
CA ARG A 207 -0.76 -22.88 -16.62
C ARG A 207 -0.69 -21.44 -16.13
N GLY A 208 -0.75 -21.27 -14.81
CA GLY A 208 -0.90 -19.97 -14.19
C GLY A 208 0.07 -19.00 -14.84
N GLY A 209 -0.43 -17.83 -15.21
CA GLY A 209 0.44 -16.77 -15.68
C GLY A 209 1.56 -16.56 -14.66
N SER A 210 2.80 -16.41 -15.09
CA SER A 210 3.90 -16.20 -14.15
C SER A 210 4.95 -15.28 -14.72
N VAL A 211 5.70 -14.66 -13.84
CA VAL A 211 6.83 -13.78 -14.14
C VAL A 211 8.15 -14.49 -13.86
N ALA A 212 9.21 -14.04 -14.52
CA ALA A 212 10.57 -14.54 -14.31
C ALA A 212 11.09 -14.23 -12.90
N GLU A 213 12.03 -15.03 -12.40
CA GLU A 213 12.60 -14.93 -11.04
C GLU A 213 13.33 -13.61 -10.79
N ASP A 214 13.88 -13.00 -11.83
CA ASP A 214 14.58 -11.70 -11.83
C ASP A 214 13.65 -10.50 -12.07
N SER A 215 12.35 -10.72 -12.24
CA SER A 215 11.36 -9.63 -12.29
C SER A 215 11.34 -8.89 -10.96
N ARG A 216 11.13 -7.57 -11.01
CA ARG A 216 11.20 -6.66 -9.86
C ARG A 216 9.80 -6.40 -9.31
N LEU A 217 9.58 -6.76 -8.06
CA LEU A 217 8.41 -6.47 -7.26
C LEU A 217 8.62 -5.18 -6.44
N VAL A 218 7.60 -4.33 -6.43
CA VAL A 218 7.50 -3.21 -5.50
C VAL A 218 6.60 -3.66 -4.36
N ALA A 219 7.15 -3.81 -3.16
CA ALA A 219 6.40 -4.32 -2.00
C ALA A 219 6.68 -3.51 -0.74
N PHE A 220 5.78 -3.60 0.22
CA PHE A 220 5.97 -3.12 1.58
C PHE A 220 6.15 -4.31 2.50
N ASP A 221 7.21 -4.27 3.30
CA ASP A 221 7.44 -5.29 4.31
C ASP A 221 6.44 -5.14 5.48
N PRO A 222 6.42 -6.09 6.44
CA PRO A 222 5.44 -6.08 7.53
C PRO A 222 5.59 -4.91 8.50
N ASP A 223 6.74 -4.24 8.50
CA ASP A 223 6.99 -3.02 9.28
C ASP A 223 6.53 -1.76 8.53
N GLY A 224 6.06 -1.90 7.28
CA GLY A 224 5.59 -0.82 6.43
C GLY A 224 6.67 -0.22 5.52
N ASN A 225 7.86 -0.83 5.48
CA ASN A 225 8.98 -0.27 4.74
C ASN A 225 8.90 -0.62 3.25
N LEU A 226 9.13 0.36 2.37
CA LEU A 226 9.15 0.12 0.93
C LEU A 226 10.41 -0.66 0.52
N ARG A 227 10.21 -1.77 -0.20
CA ARG A 227 11.25 -2.66 -0.71
C ARG A 227 11.14 -2.83 -2.22
N PHE A 228 12.29 -2.86 -2.89
CA PHE A 228 12.41 -3.25 -4.29
C PHE A 228 13.15 -4.58 -4.33
N LEU A 229 12.42 -5.66 -4.63
CA LEU A 229 12.95 -7.03 -4.55
C LEU A 229 12.74 -7.72 -5.89
N THR A 230 13.58 -8.69 -6.22
CA THR A 230 13.20 -9.70 -7.21
C THR A 230 12.15 -10.64 -6.63
N PHE A 231 11.39 -11.35 -7.48
CA PHE A 231 10.44 -12.35 -6.99
C PHE A 231 11.15 -13.49 -6.22
N ASP A 232 12.37 -13.85 -6.59
CA ASP A 232 13.16 -14.83 -5.84
C ASP A 232 13.58 -14.31 -4.46
N GLU A 233 14.05 -13.05 -4.37
CA GLU A 233 14.35 -12.41 -3.09
C GLU A 233 13.11 -12.33 -2.20
N PHE A 234 11.98 -11.82 -2.73
CA PHE A 234 10.71 -11.78 -2.00
C PHE A 234 10.32 -13.16 -1.47
N TRP A 235 10.39 -14.20 -2.31
CA TRP A 235 10.08 -15.56 -1.87
C TRP A 235 10.96 -16.01 -0.70
N ASN A 236 12.24 -15.66 -0.72
CA ASN A 236 13.20 -16.08 0.31
C ASN A 236 13.06 -15.27 1.62
N GLU A 237 12.40 -14.11 1.60
CA GLU A 237 12.06 -13.32 2.79
C GLU A 237 10.82 -13.84 3.54
N LEU A 238 9.98 -14.67 2.90
CA LEU A 238 8.79 -15.23 3.54
C LEU A 238 9.15 -16.26 4.61
N GLU A 239 8.57 -16.11 5.81
CA GLU A 239 8.86 -16.98 6.96
C GLU A 239 7.97 -18.24 6.98
N THR A 240 6.75 -18.16 6.45
CA THR A 240 5.79 -19.27 6.43
C THR A 240 6.29 -20.45 5.59
N GLU A 241 6.14 -21.66 6.14
CA GLU A 241 6.51 -22.89 5.44
C GLU A 241 5.68 -23.09 4.17
N SER A 242 6.37 -23.24 3.04
CA SER A 242 5.71 -23.56 1.76
C SER A 242 5.13 -24.98 1.73
N TYR A 243 4.00 -25.15 1.05
CA TYR A 243 3.43 -26.45 0.74
C TYR A 243 3.43 -26.72 -0.78
N ARG A 244 3.28 -27.99 -1.18
CA ARG A 244 3.30 -28.39 -2.58
C ARG A 244 1.95 -28.85 -3.08
N ASP A 245 1.62 -28.38 -4.28
CA ASP A 245 0.42 -28.75 -5.03
C ASP A 245 0.81 -29.06 -6.48
N GLY A 246 0.94 -30.35 -6.80
CA GLY A 246 1.45 -30.80 -8.09
C GLY A 246 2.89 -30.32 -8.35
N LYS A 247 3.08 -29.48 -9.38
CA LYS A 247 4.38 -28.87 -9.71
C LYS A 247 4.62 -27.53 -9.00
N PHE A 248 3.59 -26.99 -8.34
CA PHE A 248 3.63 -25.69 -7.70
C PHE A 248 4.04 -25.82 -6.24
N GLU A 249 4.85 -24.87 -5.79
CA GLU A 249 5.17 -24.61 -4.39
C GLU A 249 4.46 -23.31 -4.02
N LYS A 250 3.71 -23.31 -2.91
CA LYS A 250 2.80 -22.24 -2.51
C LYS A 250 3.08 -21.84 -1.07
N ILE A 251 2.98 -20.55 -0.76
CA ILE A 251 3.02 -19.99 0.60
C ILE A 251 1.76 -19.14 0.76
N ASP A 252 0.95 -19.41 1.78
CA ASP A 252 -0.14 -18.53 2.17
C ASP A 252 0.46 -17.39 3.01
N CYS A 253 0.35 -16.16 2.51
CA CYS A 253 1.01 -14.97 3.05
C CYS A 253 0.13 -14.03 3.91
N PRO A 254 -1.17 -14.27 4.23
CA PRO A 254 -1.98 -13.25 4.90
C PRO A 254 -1.50 -12.92 6.32
N SER A 255 -0.77 -13.84 6.97
CA SER A 255 -0.14 -13.61 8.28
C SER A 255 1.25 -12.97 8.20
N GLU A 256 1.85 -12.92 7.01
CA GLU A 256 3.19 -12.36 6.83
C GLU A 256 3.15 -10.83 6.84
N GLY A 257 2.06 -10.20 6.39
CA GLY A 257 1.86 -8.75 6.47
C GLY A 257 2.47 -7.94 5.32
N TRP A 258 2.94 -8.58 4.26
CA TRP A 258 3.46 -7.91 3.07
C TRP A 258 2.34 -7.28 2.23
N LEU A 259 2.59 -6.09 1.68
CA LEU A 259 1.67 -5.39 0.78
C LEU A 259 2.34 -5.10 -0.58
N THR A 260 1.55 -4.88 -1.63
CA THR A 260 2.02 -4.33 -2.92
C THR A 260 0.97 -3.39 -3.50
N TYR A 261 1.32 -2.67 -4.58
CA TYR A 261 0.37 -1.79 -5.24
C TYR A 261 -0.55 -2.54 -6.18
N ALA A 262 -1.85 -2.30 -6.03
CA ALA A 262 -2.90 -2.64 -6.99
C ALA A 262 -3.56 -1.35 -7.51
N PHE A 263 -4.61 -1.49 -8.32
CA PHE A 263 -5.46 -0.37 -8.72
C PHE A 263 -6.93 -0.78 -8.73
N ASP A 264 -7.82 0.19 -8.54
CA ASP A 264 -9.26 -0.04 -8.53
C ASP A 264 -9.96 0.36 -9.85
N SER A 265 -11.29 0.21 -9.89
CA SER A 265 -12.09 0.61 -11.05
C SER A 265 -12.09 2.12 -11.34
N ALA A 266 -11.74 2.96 -10.37
CA ALA A 266 -11.56 4.40 -10.52
C ALA A 266 -10.14 4.77 -11.00
N HIS A 267 -9.31 3.77 -11.29
CA HIS A 267 -7.91 3.90 -11.68
C HIS A 267 -7.04 4.49 -10.57
N GLU A 268 -7.46 4.38 -9.31
CA GLU A 268 -6.69 4.82 -8.14
C GLU A 268 -5.80 3.68 -7.65
N ALA A 269 -4.56 4.00 -7.28
CA ALA A 269 -3.58 3.02 -6.81
C ALA A 269 -3.58 2.94 -5.28
N SER A 270 -3.81 1.74 -4.73
CA SER A 270 -3.79 1.45 -3.30
C SER A 270 -2.80 0.34 -2.96
N GLN A 271 -2.42 0.26 -1.68
CA GLN A 271 -1.66 -0.86 -1.15
C GLN A 271 -2.62 -1.99 -0.78
N GLU A 272 -2.35 -3.20 -1.27
CA GLU A 272 -3.16 -4.39 -1.03
C GLU A 272 -2.28 -5.54 -0.50
N PRO A 273 -2.81 -6.40 0.38
CA PRO A 273 -2.05 -7.47 0.99
C PRO A 273 -1.66 -8.56 -0.01
N ILE A 274 -0.43 -9.05 0.06
CA ILE A 274 -0.03 -10.26 -0.66
C ILE A 274 -0.59 -11.46 0.10
N GLU A 275 -1.61 -12.11 -0.45
CA GLU A 275 -2.32 -13.25 0.18
C GLU A 275 -1.64 -14.58 -0.09
N LYS A 276 -0.98 -14.74 -1.23
CA LYS A 276 -0.31 -15.99 -1.60
C LYS A 276 0.86 -15.73 -2.52
N ALA A 277 1.96 -16.44 -2.28
CA ALA A 277 3.07 -16.53 -3.22
C ALA A 277 3.12 -17.93 -3.83
N ILE A 278 3.33 -18.02 -5.14
CA ILE A 278 3.40 -19.28 -5.88
C ILE A 278 4.69 -19.31 -6.67
N ARG A 279 5.42 -20.44 -6.63
CA ARG A 279 6.56 -20.68 -7.54
C ARG A 279 6.57 -22.08 -8.12
N TYR A 280 7.19 -22.24 -9.29
CA TYR A 280 7.51 -23.54 -9.85
C TYR A 280 8.71 -23.44 -10.80
N ARG A 281 9.43 -24.55 -11.00
CA ARG A 281 10.53 -24.58 -11.98
C ARG A 281 9.97 -24.60 -13.40
N ALA A 282 10.50 -23.75 -14.27
CA ALA A 282 10.21 -23.77 -15.70
C ALA A 282 10.52 -25.15 -16.33
N ASP A 283 9.77 -25.51 -17.38
CA ASP A 283 10.04 -26.73 -18.16
C ASP A 283 11.36 -26.55 -18.98
N GLU A 284 12.02 -27.64 -19.38
CA GLU A 284 13.34 -27.58 -20.08
C GLU A 284 13.34 -26.76 -21.39
N ASP A 285 12.18 -26.63 -22.04
CA ASP A 285 11.98 -25.89 -23.29
C ASP A 285 11.06 -24.66 -23.09
N GLU A 286 10.97 -24.12 -21.87
CA GLU A 286 10.11 -22.97 -21.56
C GLU A 286 10.55 -21.72 -22.35
N GLN A 287 9.56 -21.00 -22.86
CA GLN A 287 9.77 -19.72 -23.53
C GLN A 287 8.87 -18.67 -22.90
N LEU A 288 9.47 -17.57 -22.47
CA LEU A 288 8.73 -16.40 -22.00
C LEU A 288 8.49 -15.43 -23.14
N VAL A 289 7.49 -14.57 -22.95
CA VAL A 289 7.21 -13.41 -23.76
C VAL A 289 7.82 -12.19 -23.05
N ARG A 290 8.82 -11.58 -23.67
CA ARG A 290 9.39 -10.31 -23.24
C ARG A 290 8.59 -9.17 -23.86
N VAL A 291 8.02 -8.32 -23.02
CA VAL A 291 7.23 -7.16 -23.42
C VAL A 291 8.00 -5.90 -23.07
N GLU A 292 8.37 -5.10 -24.08
CA GLU A 292 9.09 -3.84 -23.91
C GLU A 292 8.18 -2.65 -24.25
N THR A 293 8.28 -1.56 -23.48
CA THR A 293 7.44 -0.36 -23.64
C THR A 293 8.20 0.89 -24.10
N GLN A 294 7.46 1.92 -24.54
CA GLN A 294 8.01 3.18 -25.06
C GLN A 294 8.89 3.98 -24.09
N PHE A 295 8.83 3.66 -22.79
CA PHE A 295 9.66 4.27 -21.77
C PHE A 295 10.57 3.25 -21.07
N GLY A 296 10.84 2.13 -21.74
CA GLY A 296 11.86 1.16 -21.34
C GLY A 296 11.52 0.31 -20.13
N ARG A 297 10.23 0.16 -19.79
CA ARG A 297 9.81 -0.96 -18.93
C ARG A 297 9.89 -2.22 -19.77
N SER A 298 10.44 -3.28 -19.17
CA SER A 298 10.54 -4.61 -19.75
C SER A 298 10.12 -5.62 -18.70
N VAL A 299 9.27 -6.57 -19.08
CA VAL A 299 8.85 -7.68 -18.22
C VAL A 299 8.85 -8.97 -19.02
N ASP A 300 9.30 -10.04 -18.39
CA ASP A 300 9.35 -11.38 -18.96
C ASP A 300 8.29 -12.26 -18.30
N ILE A 301 7.29 -12.65 -19.08
CA ILE A 301 6.09 -13.33 -18.57
C ILE A 301 5.82 -14.61 -19.36
N THR A 302 5.14 -15.58 -18.75
CA THR A 302 4.68 -16.75 -19.51
C THR A 302 3.65 -16.35 -20.56
N ALA A 303 3.54 -17.13 -21.65
CA ALA A 303 2.62 -16.83 -22.75
C ALA A 303 1.17 -16.59 -22.33
N ASN A 304 0.71 -17.26 -21.27
CA ASN A 304 -0.66 -17.14 -20.76
C ASN A 304 -0.81 -16.09 -19.66
N HIS A 305 0.27 -15.48 -19.17
CA HIS A 305 0.18 -14.45 -18.14
C HIS A 305 -0.39 -13.17 -18.73
N SER A 306 -1.37 -12.61 -18.05
CA SER A 306 -2.09 -11.43 -18.52
C SER A 306 -1.47 -10.15 -18.00
N LEU A 307 -1.32 -9.18 -18.89
CA LEU A 307 -1.14 -7.77 -18.52
C LEU A 307 -2.45 -7.03 -18.78
N PHE A 308 -2.62 -5.87 -18.17
CA PHE A 308 -3.77 -5.02 -18.45
C PHE A 308 -3.50 -4.13 -19.67
N ARG A 309 -4.39 -4.20 -20.67
CA ARG A 309 -4.43 -3.33 -21.85
C ARG A 309 -5.56 -2.33 -21.71
N TYR A 310 -5.32 -1.11 -22.20
CA TYR A 310 -6.37 -0.12 -22.41
C TYR A 310 -6.81 -0.07 -23.88
N ASP A 311 -8.09 -0.33 -24.14
CA ASP A 311 -8.77 -0.09 -25.42
C ASP A 311 -10.24 0.33 -25.17
N ASP A 312 -10.47 1.63 -24.97
CA ASP A 312 -11.78 2.20 -24.56
C ASP A 312 -12.36 1.56 -23.28
N GLY A 313 -11.46 1.04 -22.44
CA GLY A 313 -11.73 0.27 -21.24
C GLY A 313 -10.47 -0.51 -20.86
N ILE A 314 -10.36 -0.93 -19.61
CA ILE A 314 -9.27 -1.81 -19.17
C ILE A 314 -9.70 -3.26 -19.38
N GLU A 315 -8.85 -4.06 -20.01
CA GLU A 315 -9.06 -5.50 -20.20
C GLU A 315 -7.76 -6.28 -19.97
N GLU A 316 -7.90 -7.54 -19.58
CA GLU A 316 -6.78 -8.47 -19.46
C GLU A 316 -6.40 -9.05 -20.82
N VAL A 317 -5.11 -9.07 -21.13
CA VAL A 317 -4.58 -9.62 -22.37
C VAL A 317 -3.38 -10.51 -22.06
N ALA A 318 -3.45 -11.77 -22.47
CA ALA A 318 -2.37 -12.73 -22.34
C ALA A 318 -1.12 -12.24 -23.10
N GLY A 319 0.06 -12.57 -22.56
CA GLY A 319 1.34 -12.17 -23.15
C GLY A 319 1.49 -12.54 -24.62
N GLU A 320 0.99 -13.72 -25.03
CA GLU A 320 1.06 -14.14 -26.44
C GLU A 320 0.12 -13.38 -27.40
N ASP A 321 -0.89 -12.70 -26.87
CA ASP A 321 -1.87 -11.91 -27.62
C ASP A 321 -1.50 -10.42 -27.68
N LEU A 322 -0.48 -9.97 -26.92
CA LEU A 322 0.02 -8.62 -26.97
C LEU A 322 0.76 -8.33 -28.29
N ALA A 323 0.55 -7.13 -28.82
CA ALA A 323 1.18 -6.66 -30.05
C ALA A 323 1.84 -5.29 -29.88
N GLU A 324 2.83 -5.00 -30.74
CA GLU A 324 3.38 -3.65 -30.86
C GLU A 324 2.26 -2.63 -31.11
N GLY A 325 2.24 -1.56 -30.31
CA GLY A 325 1.20 -0.53 -30.38
C GLY A 325 0.14 -0.63 -29.28
N ASP A 326 -0.03 -1.79 -28.65
CA ASP A 326 -0.95 -1.96 -27.51
C ASP A 326 -0.56 -1.01 -26.36
N LEU A 327 -1.55 -0.53 -25.63
CA LEU A 327 -1.36 0.38 -24.50
C LEU A 327 -1.51 -0.41 -23.20
N ILE A 328 -0.41 -0.75 -22.54
CA ILE A 328 -0.44 -1.49 -21.28
C ILE A 328 -0.33 -0.57 -20.06
N LEU A 329 -0.89 -1.00 -18.94
CA LEU A 329 -1.00 -0.18 -17.73
C LEU A 329 0.31 -0.16 -16.93
N ALA A 330 0.63 1.03 -16.42
CA ALA A 330 1.74 1.31 -15.53
C ALA A 330 1.29 2.32 -14.47
N PRO A 331 1.93 2.36 -13.29
CA PRO A 331 1.69 3.43 -12.34
C PRO A 331 2.13 4.78 -12.94
N ARG A 332 1.41 5.82 -12.55
CA ARG A 332 1.72 7.22 -12.87
C ARG A 332 1.94 8.00 -11.61
N ASP A 333 1.01 7.88 -10.68
CA ASP A 333 1.08 8.38 -9.31
C ASP A 333 1.06 7.19 -8.36
N LEU A 334 1.81 7.28 -7.27
CA LEU A 334 1.86 6.26 -6.23
C LEU A 334 1.79 6.98 -4.89
N GLY A 335 0.64 6.86 -4.24
CA GLY A 335 0.44 7.38 -2.90
C GLY A 335 1.31 6.64 -1.88
N VAL A 336 1.84 7.38 -0.92
CA VAL A 336 2.41 6.81 0.31
C VAL A 336 2.01 7.68 1.49
N ASP A 337 1.90 7.06 2.63
CA ASP A 337 1.85 7.77 3.89
C ASP A 337 3.19 8.46 4.13
N THR A 338 3.13 9.79 4.31
CA THR A 338 4.33 10.60 4.48
C THR A 338 4.73 10.68 5.95
N GLU A 339 6.01 10.50 6.26
CA GLU A 339 6.50 10.61 7.64
C GLU A 339 7.67 11.59 7.78
N GLU A 340 7.62 12.44 8.80
CA GLU A 340 8.77 13.24 9.22
C GLU A 340 9.71 12.39 10.07
N THR A 341 10.91 12.13 9.57
CA THR A 341 11.88 11.26 10.25
C THR A 341 12.90 12.05 11.07
N THR A 342 13.15 11.60 12.30
CA THR A 342 14.32 12.00 13.10
C THR A 342 15.10 10.75 13.48
N ILE A 343 16.37 10.71 13.09
CA ILE A 343 17.26 9.57 13.40
C ILE A 343 17.85 9.78 14.80
N ASP A 344 17.68 8.82 15.71
CA ASP A 344 18.45 8.76 16.96
C ASP A 344 19.70 7.90 16.74
N VAL A 345 20.86 8.54 16.69
CA VAL A 345 22.17 7.90 16.45
C VAL A 345 22.50 6.85 17.52
N THR A 346 21.84 6.86 18.69
CA THR A 346 22.01 5.78 19.68
C THR A 346 21.45 4.46 19.18
N ASP A 347 20.47 4.48 18.29
CA ASP A 347 19.82 3.28 17.75
C ASP A 347 20.60 2.73 16.55
N CYS A 348 21.48 3.54 15.96
CA CYS A 348 22.36 3.14 14.87
C CYS A 348 23.67 2.50 15.35
N VAL A 349 24.00 2.53 16.64
CA VAL A 349 25.34 2.15 17.15
C VAL A 349 25.22 1.15 18.29
N ASP A 350 25.81 -0.05 18.14
CA ASP A 350 25.75 -1.14 19.15
C ASP A 350 26.30 -0.76 20.54
N ASP A 351 27.37 0.03 20.57
CA ASP A 351 28.09 0.41 21.80
C ASP A 351 28.38 1.94 21.79
N PRO A 352 27.35 2.78 21.96
CA PRO A 352 27.51 4.22 21.79
C PRO A 352 28.30 4.85 22.94
N TYR A 353 29.17 5.80 22.61
CA TYR A 353 29.90 6.62 23.59
C TYR A 353 29.46 8.07 23.49
N VAL A 354 29.16 8.67 24.63
CA VAL A 354 28.88 10.10 24.76
C VAL A 354 30.19 10.89 24.89
N VAL A 355 30.34 11.95 24.09
CA VAL A 355 31.43 12.90 24.23
C VAL A 355 31.23 13.72 25.51
N ILE A 356 32.29 13.86 26.31
CA ILE A 356 32.27 14.72 27.49
C ILE A 356 32.67 16.13 27.03
N ASP A 357 31.67 16.91 26.67
CA ASP A 357 31.78 18.35 26.45
C ASP A 357 31.52 19.13 27.75
N GLU A 358 31.43 20.47 27.67
CA GLU A 358 31.18 21.32 28.82
C GLU A 358 29.83 21.00 29.51
N HIS A 359 28.78 20.70 28.73
CA HIS A 359 27.46 20.38 29.27
C HIS A 359 27.48 19.04 30.02
N VAL A 360 28.02 17.98 29.42
CA VAL A 360 28.12 16.66 30.06
C VAL A 360 29.05 16.71 31.28
N GLU A 361 30.15 17.48 31.22
CA GLU A 361 31.01 17.71 32.39
C GLU A 361 30.24 18.35 33.54
N ASP A 362 29.51 19.44 33.29
CA ASP A 362 28.71 20.14 34.30
C ASP A 362 27.63 19.24 34.89
N LEU A 363 27.00 18.40 34.06
CA LEU A 363 26.02 17.42 34.49
C LEU A 363 26.65 16.36 35.42
N LEU A 364 27.81 15.80 35.04
CA LEU A 364 28.54 14.85 35.87
C LEU A 364 29.00 15.47 37.19
N ARG A 365 29.48 16.72 37.18
CA ARG A 365 29.83 17.49 38.39
C ARG A 365 28.62 17.67 39.29
N THR A 366 27.49 18.08 38.72
CA THR A 366 26.23 18.30 39.45
C THR A 366 25.76 17.02 40.12
N VAL A 367 25.71 15.91 39.39
CA VAL A 367 25.32 14.61 39.94
C VAL A 367 26.27 14.17 41.04
N TRP A 368 27.57 14.35 40.84
CA TRP A 368 28.57 14.00 41.84
C TRP A 368 28.38 14.82 43.13
N GLU A 369 28.28 16.15 43.03
CA GLU A 369 28.18 17.04 44.19
C GLU A 369 26.86 16.90 44.96
N THR A 370 25.77 16.59 44.27
CA THR A 370 24.44 16.45 44.88
C THR A 370 24.16 15.05 45.42
N SER A 371 24.90 14.04 44.98
CA SER A 371 24.78 12.65 45.45
C SER A 371 25.57 12.39 46.73
N SER A 372 24.96 11.67 47.67
CA SER A 372 25.64 11.22 48.90
C SER A 372 26.75 10.20 48.61
N GLU A 373 27.84 10.24 49.37
CA GLU A 373 28.89 9.21 49.27
C GLU A 373 28.34 7.80 49.50
N GLY A 374 28.74 6.85 48.65
CA GLY A 374 28.25 5.47 48.66
C GLY A 374 26.83 5.29 48.13
N SER A 375 26.22 6.32 47.52
CA SER A 375 24.96 6.13 46.79
C SER A 375 25.19 5.32 45.50
N PRO A 376 24.15 4.65 44.98
CA PRO A 376 24.21 4.01 43.66
C PRO A 376 24.70 4.96 42.56
N ALA A 377 24.32 6.24 42.60
CA ALA A 377 24.79 7.25 41.66
C ALA A 377 26.32 7.45 41.75
N ARG A 378 26.90 7.51 42.96
CA ARG A 378 28.37 7.59 43.14
C ARG A 378 29.08 6.30 42.74
N GLU A 379 28.48 5.14 42.98
CA GLU A 379 29.03 3.84 42.57
C GLU A 379 29.05 3.69 41.04
N ALA A 380 28.04 4.19 40.32
CA ALA A 380 27.92 4.11 38.87
C ALA A 380 29.07 4.82 38.10
N PHE A 381 29.70 5.85 38.70
CA PHE A 381 30.93 6.45 38.13
C PHE A 381 32.08 5.45 38.02
N SER A 382 32.05 4.34 38.77
CA SER A 382 33.09 3.30 38.90
C SER A 382 34.44 3.78 39.46
N TYR A 383 34.75 5.07 39.34
CA TYR A 383 35.95 5.76 39.80
C TYR A 383 35.57 7.14 40.33
N ASP A 384 36.55 7.92 40.79
CA ASP A 384 36.30 9.31 41.16
C ASP A 384 35.96 10.21 39.95
N LEU A 385 35.38 11.36 40.26
CA LEU A 385 35.00 12.36 39.26
C LEU A 385 36.21 12.83 38.44
N ASP A 386 37.38 13.03 39.08
CA ASP A 386 38.59 13.50 38.41
C ASP A 386 39.05 12.50 37.33
N TYR A 387 39.03 11.19 37.63
CA TYR A 387 39.27 10.15 36.65
C TYR A 387 38.25 10.19 35.52
N ARG A 388 36.97 10.36 35.85
CA ARG A 388 35.89 10.33 34.85
C ARG A 388 35.97 11.52 33.90
N LEU A 389 36.28 12.71 34.41
CA LEU A 389 36.50 13.93 33.63
C LEU A 389 37.86 13.94 32.91
N SER A 390 38.84 13.13 33.35
CA SER A 390 40.09 12.96 32.59
C SER A 390 39.90 12.22 31.25
N LYS A 391 38.75 11.56 31.05
CA LYS A 391 38.41 10.87 29.82
C LYS A 391 37.63 11.80 28.90
N ARG A 392 37.85 11.63 27.59
CA ARG A 392 37.11 12.39 26.57
C ARG A 392 35.68 11.91 26.34
N LYS A 393 35.43 10.62 26.57
CA LYS A 393 34.15 9.98 26.23
C LYS A 393 33.78 8.86 27.20
N LEU A 394 32.49 8.65 27.39
CA LEU A 394 31.85 7.78 28.37
C LEU A 394 30.89 6.83 27.64
N ARG A 395 30.77 5.55 28.03
CA ARG A 395 29.73 4.66 27.45
C ARG A 395 28.36 5.25 27.77
N LEU A 396 27.44 5.26 26.80
CA LEU A 396 26.09 5.79 26.98
C LEU A 396 25.39 5.11 28.16
N ASP A 397 25.45 3.78 28.26
CA ASP A 397 24.88 3.04 29.39
C ASP A 397 25.43 3.51 30.73
N GLN A 398 26.74 3.78 30.80
CA GLN A 398 27.34 4.25 32.04
C GLN A 398 26.87 5.67 32.39
N LEU A 399 26.70 6.55 31.39
CA LEU A 399 26.09 7.87 31.63
C LEU A 399 24.65 7.70 32.11
N ARG A 400 23.86 6.89 31.41
CA ARG A 400 22.46 6.60 31.74
C ARG A 400 22.33 6.08 33.17
N ASP A 401 23.14 5.09 33.56
CA ASP A 401 23.17 4.57 34.93
C ASP A 401 23.48 5.67 35.96
N ILE A 402 24.47 6.53 35.70
CA ILE A 402 24.80 7.64 36.60
C ILE A 402 23.61 8.60 36.78
N LEU A 403 22.96 8.96 35.67
CA LEU A 403 21.86 9.93 35.66
C LEU A 403 20.59 9.35 36.26
N ASP A 404 20.22 8.12 35.90
CA ASP A 404 19.01 7.45 36.38
C ASP A 404 19.02 7.30 37.91
N HIS A 405 20.18 6.92 38.50
CA HIS A 405 20.33 6.84 39.96
C HIS A 405 20.27 8.20 40.67
N ALA A 406 20.50 9.29 39.94
CA ALA A 406 20.44 10.65 40.43
C ALA A 406 19.12 11.37 40.06
N GLY A 407 18.21 10.69 39.35
CA GLY A 407 16.92 11.25 38.92
C GLY A 407 17.02 12.22 37.74
N TYR A 408 18.06 12.12 36.93
CA TYR A 408 18.25 12.88 35.69
C TYR A 408 18.08 11.97 34.47
N VAL A 409 17.89 12.57 33.29
CA VAL A 409 17.83 11.87 32.00
C VAL A 409 19.00 12.31 31.12
N VAL A 410 19.43 11.43 30.22
CA VAL A 410 20.46 11.78 29.23
C VAL A 410 19.94 12.90 28.33
N PRO A 411 20.64 14.06 28.22
CA PRO A 411 20.21 15.13 27.34
C PRO A 411 20.16 14.69 25.87
N LYS A 412 19.29 15.34 25.08
CA LYS A 412 19.17 15.05 23.63
C LYS A 412 20.27 15.70 22.79
N ASP A 413 20.91 16.74 23.32
CA ASP A 413 21.96 17.53 22.65
C ASP A 413 23.37 16.95 22.82
N VAL A 414 23.50 15.76 23.43
CA VAL A 414 24.80 15.08 23.55
C VAL A 414 25.32 14.61 22.20
N GLU A 415 26.64 14.51 22.08
CA GLU A 415 27.28 13.89 20.91
C GLU A 415 27.56 12.40 21.14
N ILE A 416 27.19 11.58 20.16
CA ILE A 416 27.41 10.14 20.12
C ILE A 416 28.60 9.81 19.20
N GLY A 417 29.49 8.93 19.65
CA GLY A 417 30.63 8.47 18.86
C GLY A 417 31.04 7.03 19.18
N LEU A 418 31.97 6.50 18.40
CA LEU A 418 32.47 5.13 18.51
C LEU A 418 33.55 5.00 19.58
N LYS A 419 33.67 3.85 20.27
CA LYS A 419 34.69 3.60 21.32
C LYS A 419 36.11 4.08 20.99
N GLY A 420 36.57 3.89 19.75
CA GLY A 420 37.91 4.25 19.28
C GLY A 420 38.04 5.64 18.64
N SER A 421 36.94 6.33 18.36
CA SER A 421 36.98 7.67 17.75
C SER A 421 37.34 8.74 18.77
N THR A 422 37.81 9.89 18.31
CA THR A 422 38.04 11.07 19.16
C THR A 422 36.83 11.98 19.25
N ASN A 423 35.98 11.98 18.23
CA ASN A 423 34.83 12.88 18.07
C ASN A 423 33.52 12.09 18.03
N GLY A 424 32.40 12.79 18.24
CA GLY A 424 31.05 12.28 18.00
C GLY A 424 30.31 13.12 16.95
N ILE A 425 29.04 12.80 16.75
CA ILE A 425 28.05 13.62 16.05
C ILE A 425 26.85 13.82 16.97
N ARG A 426 26.02 14.82 16.69
CA ARG A 426 24.77 15.02 17.44
C ARG A 426 23.95 13.74 17.51
N ARG A 427 23.35 13.50 18.67
CA ARG A 427 22.50 12.33 18.91
C ARG A 427 21.30 12.27 17.97
N THR A 428 20.63 13.39 17.72
CA THR A 428 19.42 13.42 16.88
C THR A 428 19.70 14.14 15.57
N ILE A 429 19.29 13.54 14.45
CA ILE A 429 19.42 14.12 13.10
C ILE A 429 18.03 14.18 12.46
N ASP A 430 17.52 15.40 12.28
CA ASP A 430 16.26 15.62 11.57
C ASP A 430 16.48 15.47 10.05
N VAL A 431 15.69 14.62 9.40
CA VAL A 431 15.72 14.41 7.95
C VAL A 431 14.88 15.50 7.27
N ASP A 432 15.42 16.72 7.24
CA ASP A 432 14.80 17.86 6.56
C ASP A 432 15.38 18.09 5.16
N GLU A 433 14.95 19.17 4.48
CA GLU A 433 15.37 19.47 3.11
C GLU A 433 16.90 19.55 2.95
N ASP A 434 17.62 20.12 3.92
CA ASP A 434 19.08 20.23 3.84
C ASP A 434 19.76 18.87 4.01
N PHE A 435 19.33 18.07 4.99
CA PHE A 435 19.90 16.73 5.17
C PHE A 435 19.55 15.80 4.01
N ALA A 436 18.33 15.88 3.48
CA ALA A 436 17.91 15.12 2.30
C ALA A 436 18.72 15.51 1.05
N TRP A 437 18.99 16.80 0.84
CA TRP A 437 19.89 17.24 -0.24
C TRP A 437 21.30 16.63 -0.10
N LEU A 438 21.84 16.61 1.12
CA LEU A 438 23.13 15.99 1.40
C LEU A 438 23.12 14.48 1.14
N LEU A 439 22.05 13.78 1.52
CA LEU A 439 21.87 12.36 1.21
C LEU A 439 21.78 12.11 -0.30
N GLY A 440 21.06 12.95 -1.05
CA GLY A 440 21.00 12.86 -2.50
C GLY A 440 22.39 12.98 -3.15
N LEU A 441 23.17 13.97 -2.70
CA LEU A 441 24.56 14.12 -3.13
C LEU A 441 25.43 12.93 -2.73
N PHE A 442 25.21 12.35 -1.54
CA PHE A 442 25.93 11.16 -1.08
C PHE A 442 25.57 9.91 -1.90
N VAL A 443 24.31 9.69 -2.25
CA VAL A 443 23.91 8.56 -3.11
C VAL A 443 24.59 8.71 -4.48
N ALA A 444 24.65 9.92 -5.03
CA ALA A 444 25.36 10.18 -6.29
C ALA A 444 26.89 9.97 -6.18
N GLU A 445 27.55 10.65 -5.24
CA GLU A 445 29.03 10.84 -5.25
C GLU A 445 29.75 10.28 -4.02
N GLY A 446 29.00 9.67 -3.10
CA GLY A 446 29.48 9.17 -1.83
C GLY A 446 30.11 7.78 -1.89
N THR A 447 30.95 7.46 -0.90
CA THR A 447 31.53 6.14 -0.69
C THR A 447 31.58 5.79 0.81
N THR A 448 31.32 4.52 1.11
CA THR A 448 31.43 3.90 2.45
C THR A 448 32.68 3.02 2.60
N SER A 449 33.50 2.88 1.55
CA SER A 449 34.68 1.99 1.47
C SER A 449 35.84 2.30 2.43
N SER A 450 35.68 3.31 3.27
CA SER A 450 36.68 3.75 4.24
C SER A 450 36.03 3.95 5.60
N VAL A 451 36.83 3.90 6.67
CA VAL A 451 36.34 4.11 8.05
C VAL A 451 35.57 5.44 8.19
N CYS A 452 35.90 6.44 7.38
CA CYS A 452 35.14 7.68 7.29
C CYS A 452 34.43 7.71 5.94
N PRO A 453 33.09 7.76 5.89
CA PRO A 453 32.37 7.99 4.65
C PRO A 453 32.84 9.30 4.01
N ALA A 454 32.81 9.38 2.68
CA ALA A 454 33.28 10.55 1.97
C ALA A 454 32.45 10.86 0.73
N ILE A 455 32.38 12.14 0.36
CA ILE A 455 31.89 12.60 -0.95
C ILE A 455 33.09 13.06 -1.78
N HIS A 456 33.12 12.67 -3.04
CA HIS A 456 34.12 13.13 -4.01
C HIS A 456 33.48 13.97 -5.10
N ASN A 457 33.84 15.25 -5.22
CA ASN A 457 33.31 16.08 -6.32
C ASN A 457 34.30 17.19 -6.70
N ALA A 458 34.32 17.58 -7.98
CA ALA A 458 35.23 18.61 -8.48
C ALA A 458 34.70 20.04 -8.26
N ASP A 459 33.40 20.21 -8.05
CA ASP A 459 32.76 21.50 -7.78
C ASP A 459 32.95 21.89 -6.31
N GLU A 460 33.71 22.96 -6.09
CA GLU A 460 33.96 23.53 -4.78
C GLU A 460 32.68 24.01 -4.08
N SER A 461 31.73 24.56 -4.83
CA SER A 461 30.51 25.13 -4.26
C SER A 461 29.57 24.06 -3.69
N LEU A 462 29.51 22.89 -4.34
CA LEU A 462 28.76 21.75 -3.82
C LEU A 462 29.39 21.21 -2.53
N ILE A 463 30.73 21.17 -2.49
CA ILE A 463 31.50 20.70 -1.34
C ILE A 463 31.37 21.66 -0.16
N ASP A 464 31.40 22.98 -0.42
CA ASP A 464 31.19 24.00 0.60
C ASP A 464 29.79 23.89 1.20
N ARG A 465 28.74 23.76 0.35
CA ARG A 465 27.37 23.56 0.83
C ARG A 465 27.22 22.27 1.63
N ALA A 466 27.77 21.16 1.15
CA ALA A 466 27.73 19.89 1.87
C ALA A 466 28.45 20.01 3.23
N ALA A 467 29.57 20.74 3.30
CA ALA A 467 30.29 20.96 4.54
C ALA A 467 29.47 21.77 5.56
N GLU A 468 28.80 22.83 5.11
CA GLU A 468 27.90 23.65 5.95
C GLU A 468 26.75 22.80 6.52
N ILE A 469 26.14 21.93 5.70
CA ILE A 469 25.07 21.04 6.16
C ILE A 469 25.59 20.00 7.15
N ILE A 470 26.76 19.40 6.90
CA ILE A 470 27.38 18.44 7.83
C ILE A 470 27.65 19.10 9.18
N GLU A 471 28.24 20.29 9.22
CA GLU A 471 28.48 21.03 10.46
C GLU A 471 27.17 21.37 11.17
N ALA A 472 26.17 21.85 10.41
CA ALA A 472 24.88 22.24 10.94
C ALA A 472 24.05 21.07 11.46
N LYS A 473 24.13 19.89 10.85
CA LYS A 473 23.31 18.70 11.18
C LYS A 473 24.01 17.74 12.11
N LEU A 474 25.28 17.45 11.85
CA LEU A 474 26.06 16.48 12.63
C LEU A 474 26.81 17.14 13.79
N GLY A 475 26.92 18.47 13.83
CA GLY A 475 27.68 19.19 14.87
C GLY A 475 29.19 19.04 14.72
N HIS A 476 29.68 18.63 13.55
CA HIS A 476 31.09 18.34 13.32
C HIS A 476 31.57 18.95 12.00
N GLU A 477 32.69 19.66 12.02
CA GLU A 477 33.32 20.20 10.80
C GLU A 477 33.99 19.05 10.00
N PRO A 478 33.51 18.75 8.79
CA PRO A 478 34.03 17.64 8.01
C PRO A 478 35.46 17.87 7.53
N GLY A 479 36.22 16.78 7.38
CA GLY A 479 37.58 16.85 6.89
C GLY A 479 37.62 17.08 5.39
N ARG A 480 38.24 18.17 4.92
CA ARG A 480 38.36 18.48 3.49
C ARG A 480 39.77 18.24 2.95
N ARG A 481 39.86 17.61 1.78
CA ARG A 481 41.13 17.40 1.06
C ARG A 481 40.95 17.54 -0.43
N TRP A 482 41.83 18.28 -1.11
CA TRP A 482 41.91 18.25 -2.57
C TRP A 482 42.90 17.17 -3.03
N SER A 483 42.47 16.27 -3.91
CA SER A 483 43.31 15.22 -4.49
C SER A 483 42.76 14.77 -5.85
N ASN A 484 43.61 14.35 -6.78
CA ASN A 484 43.18 13.77 -8.07
C ASN A 484 42.15 14.60 -8.87
N ARG A 485 42.17 15.93 -8.75
CA ARG A 485 41.24 16.88 -9.40
C ARG A 485 39.80 16.87 -8.83
N ALA A 486 39.61 16.34 -7.64
CA ALA A 486 38.36 16.43 -6.90
C ALA A 486 38.64 16.82 -5.43
N TYR A 487 37.65 17.41 -4.78
CA TYR A 487 37.62 17.49 -3.34
C TYR A 487 37.11 16.16 -2.78
N GLU A 488 37.70 15.74 -1.67
CA GLU A 488 37.26 14.67 -0.79
C GLU A 488 36.76 15.34 0.49
N LEU A 489 35.47 15.18 0.76
CA LEU A 489 34.80 15.67 1.96
C LEU A 489 34.48 14.49 2.87
N ARG A 490 35.19 14.35 3.99
CA ARG A 490 35.09 13.21 4.90
C ARG A 490 34.19 13.50 6.08
N PHE A 491 33.23 12.61 6.27
CA PHE A 491 32.32 12.58 7.40
C PHE A 491 33.01 12.03 8.66
N PRO A 492 32.48 12.31 9.85
CA PRO A 492 32.85 11.60 11.08
C PRO A 492 32.64 10.09 10.92
N ALA A 493 33.54 9.27 11.48
CA ALA A 493 33.45 7.81 11.35
C ALA A 493 32.14 7.21 11.87
N VAL A 494 31.53 7.82 12.90
CA VAL A 494 30.22 7.39 13.44
C VAL A 494 29.07 7.53 12.44
N PHE A 495 29.19 8.44 11.46
CA PHE A 495 28.17 8.61 10.43
C PHE A 495 28.02 7.38 9.52
N ARG A 496 29.06 6.54 9.45
CA ARG A 496 28.98 5.25 8.75
C ARG A 496 27.90 4.36 9.34
N GLU A 497 27.81 4.29 10.66
CA GLU A 497 26.79 3.46 11.33
C GLU A 497 25.38 4.01 11.08
N VAL A 498 25.24 5.34 10.95
CA VAL A 498 23.99 5.97 10.51
C VAL A 498 23.64 5.56 9.08
N LEU A 499 24.60 5.57 8.16
CA LEU A 499 24.37 5.09 6.79
C LEU A 499 23.97 3.61 6.77
N TYR A 500 24.62 2.76 7.58
CA TYR A 500 24.25 1.35 7.65
C TYR A 500 22.84 1.13 8.17
N HIS A 501 22.44 1.91 9.19
CA HIS A 501 21.06 1.93 9.66
C HIS A 501 20.07 2.41 8.60
N LEU A 502 20.48 3.29 7.68
CA LEU A 502 19.69 3.76 6.54
C LEU A 502 19.67 2.79 5.34
N GLY A 503 20.20 1.57 5.50
CA GLY A 503 20.17 0.52 4.48
C GLY A 503 21.37 0.50 3.52
N PHE A 504 22.40 1.33 3.74
CA PHE A 504 23.65 1.18 3.00
C PHE A 504 24.41 -0.04 3.50
N GLU A 505 24.87 -0.94 2.62
CA GLU A 505 25.50 -2.18 3.06
C GLU A 505 26.93 -2.00 3.62
N ASP A 506 27.30 -2.86 4.58
CA ASP A 506 28.66 -2.98 5.16
C ASP A 506 29.53 -3.89 4.28
N CYS A 507 29.92 -3.37 3.11
CA CYS A 507 30.70 -4.15 2.17
C CYS A 507 32.16 -3.67 2.16
N ASP A 508 33.08 -4.61 2.41
CA ASP A 508 34.50 -4.49 2.06
C ASP A 508 34.72 -4.33 0.53
N SER A 509 33.64 -4.47 -0.27
CA SER A 509 33.60 -4.28 -1.71
C SER A 509 33.49 -2.78 -2.06
N TYR A 510 34.13 -2.36 -3.15
CA TYR A 510 34.17 -0.97 -3.59
C TYR A 510 32.91 -0.58 -4.39
N ASP A 511 31.78 -1.27 -4.18
CA ASP A 511 30.77 -1.40 -5.20
C ASP A 511 29.63 -0.37 -5.09
N SER A 512 29.44 0.43 -6.15
CA SER A 512 28.34 1.40 -6.23
C SER A 512 27.00 0.74 -6.55
N SER A 513 26.98 -0.55 -6.90
CA SER A 513 25.76 -1.31 -7.17
C SER A 513 24.90 -1.59 -5.93
N GLU A 514 25.45 -1.43 -4.72
CA GLU A 514 24.77 -1.75 -3.45
C GLU A 514 24.20 -0.51 -2.75
N LYS A 515 24.28 0.67 -3.39
CA LYS A 515 23.65 1.88 -2.84
C LYS A 515 22.13 1.75 -2.89
N VAL A 516 21.45 2.38 -1.95
CA VAL A 516 19.99 2.47 -1.89
C VAL A 516 19.54 3.92 -1.75
N ILE A 517 18.28 4.19 -2.04
CA ILE A 517 17.61 5.41 -1.54
C ILE A 517 16.98 5.05 -0.20
N PRO A 518 17.36 5.72 0.91
CA PRO A 518 16.82 5.40 2.22
C PRO A 518 15.31 5.53 2.28
N GLU A 519 14.67 4.68 3.07
CA GLU A 519 13.22 4.70 3.27
C GLU A 519 12.71 6.05 3.78
N CYS A 520 13.45 6.67 4.71
CA CYS A 520 13.15 8.01 5.23
C CYS A 520 13.16 9.11 4.15
N ILE A 521 13.63 8.81 2.93
CA ILE A 521 13.50 9.66 1.74
C ILE A 521 12.31 9.21 0.88
N LEU A 522 12.13 7.91 0.66
CA LEU A 522 11.05 7.33 -0.14
C LEU A 522 9.67 7.74 0.41
N GLN A 523 9.51 7.73 1.74
CA GLN A 523 8.30 8.13 2.46
C GLN A 523 8.33 9.58 2.99
N ALA A 524 9.37 10.37 2.70
CA ALA A 524 9.48 11.73 3.24
C ALA A 524 8.36 12.66 2.75
N PRO A 525 8.06 13.77 3.43
CA PRO A 525 7.22 14.84 2.87
C PRO A 525 7.76 15.33 1.53
N ARG A 526 6.87 15.75 0.63
CA ARG A 526 7.22 16.19 -0.74
C ARG A 526 8.43 17.15 -0.80
N PRO A 527 8.55 18.22 0.03
CA PRO A 527 9.70 19.12 -0.04
C PRO A 527 11.04 18.43 0.23
N VAL A 528 11.07 17.48 1.18
CA VAL A 528 12.27 16.74 1.59
C VAL A 528 12.71 15.81 0.47
N ALA A 529 11.79 15.01 -0.09
CA ALA A 529 12.09 14.11 -1.20
C ALA A 529 12.52 14.87 -2.48
N LEU A 530 11.92 16.03 -2.77
CA LEU A 530 12.39 16.90 -3.86
C LEU A 530 13.80 17.44 -3.60
N SER A 531 14.12 17.79 -2.35
CA SER A 531 15.46 18.24 -1.98
C SER A 531 16.51 17.15 -2.17
N PHE A 532 16.16 15.90 -1.86
CA PHE A 532 16.99 14.73 -2.20
C PHE A 532 17.27 14.65 -3.71
N LEU A 533 16.25 14.74 -4.56
CA LEU A 533 16.45 14.73 -6.01
C LEU A 533 17.35 15.88 -6.49
N ARG A 534 17.21 17.08 -5.92
CA ARG A 534 18.12 18.21 -6.20
C ARG A 534 19.56 17.92 -5.80
N GLY A 535 19.77 17.20 -4.70
CA GLY A 535 21.08 16.74 -4.23
C GLY A 535 21.71 15.74 -5.18
N PHE A 536 20.94 14.74 -5.58
CA PHE A 536 21.37 13.71 -6.54
C PHE A 536 21.74 14.34 -7.88
N ILE A 537 20.87 15.20 -8.43
CA ILE A 537 21.09 15.88 -9.71
C ILE A 537 22.36 16.74 -9.67
N ALA A 538 22.65 17.38 -8.53
CA ALA A 538 23.86 18.16 -8.37
C ALA A 538 25.14 17.32 -8.41
N GLY A 539 25.09 16.06 -7.97
CA GLY A 539 26.21 15.12 -8.02
C GLY A 539 26.37 14.46 -9.38
N ASP A 540 25.47 13.54 -9.72
CA ASP A 540 25.56 12.66 -10.90
C ASP A 540 24.41 12.87 -11.89
N GLY A 541 23.70 13.99 -11.77
CA GLY A 541 22.66 14.37 -12.74
C GLY A 541 23.24 14.83 -14.06
N SER A 542 22.52 14.56 -15.14
CA SER A 542 22.78 15.16 -16.44
C SER A 542 21.60 16.01 -16.91
N GLU A 543 21.90 17.15 -17.53
CA GLU A 543 20.90 17.94 -18.25
C GLU A 543 21.40 18.13 -19.69
N SER A 544 20.59 17.70 -20.64
CA SER A 544 20.85 17.88 -22.06
C SER A 544 19.66 18.57 -22.72
N SER A 545 19.95 19.58 -23.55
CA SER A 545 18.92 20.36 -24.24
C SER A 545 19.25 20.48 -25.72
N ASP A 546 18.25 20.29 -26.56
CA ASP A 546 18.28 20.62 -27.98
C ASP A 546 17.11 21.54 -28.36
N ASP A 547 16.95 21.85 -29.66
CA ASP A 547 15.91 22.76 -30.15
C ASP A 547 14.48 22.23 -29.89
N ASN A 548 14.31 20.94 -29.57
CA ASN A 548 13.02 20.28 -29.40
C ASN A 548 12.73 19.89 -27.95
N ALA A 549 13.74 19.43 -27.20
CA ALA A 549 13.56 18.83 -25.89
C ALA A 549 14.69 19.16 -24.91
N THR A 550 14.33 19.20 -23.63
CA THR A 550 15.28 19.18 -22.51
C THR A 550 15.05 17.90 -21.73
N THR A 551 16.11 17.15 -21.49
CA THR A 551 16.12 15.86 -20.78
C THR A 551 17.02 15.96 -19.56
N ILE A 552 16.44 15.67 -18.40
CA ILE A 552 17.16 15.53 -17.13
C ILE A 552 17.34 14.04 -16.88
N GLY A 553 18.54 13.60 -16.56
CA GLY A 553 18.91 12.21 -16.35
C GLY A 553 19.55 11.95 -14.99
N PHE A 554 19.27 10.77 -14.45
CA PHE A 554 19.88 10.19 -13.26
C PHE A 554 20.64 8.94 -13.71
N HIS A 555 21.88 8.79 -13.28
CA HIS A 555 22.74 7.66 -13.61
C HIS A 555 23.07 6.87 -12.35
N SER A 556 23.05 5.53 -12.45
CA SER A 556 23.38 4.65 -11.32
C SER A 556 23.82 3.29 -11.83
N THR A 557 24.70 2.62 -11.09
CA THR A 557 24.97 1.17 -11.25
C THR A 557 24.16 0.32 -10.28
N SER A 558 23.49 0.95 -9.30
CA SER A 558 22.57 0.29 -8.38
C SER A 558 21.16 0.24 -8.99
N GLU A 559 20.59 -0.95 -8.98
CA GLU A 559 19.21 -1.18 -9.39
C GLU A 559 18.20 -0.61 -8.39
N ASP A 560 18.49 -0.69 -7.09
CA ASP A 560 17.65 -0.11 -6.03
C ASP A 560 17.59 1.42 -6.11
N VAL A 561 18.71 2.07 -6.48
CA VAL A 561 18.69 3.52 -6.77
C VAL A 561 17.87 3.80 -8.02
N LYS A 562 17.99 2.99 -9.09
CA LYS A 562 17.16 3.14 -10.30
C LYS A 562 15.67 3.04 -9.93
N ASP A 563 15.27 1.99 -9.21
CA ASP A 563 13.89 1.78 -8.80
C ASP A 563 13.41 2.86 -7.83
N GLY A 564 14.23 3.27 -6.85
CA GLY A 564 13.92 4.37 -5.94
C GLY A 564 13.74 5.72 -6.65
N ILE A 565 14.55 6.04 -7.67
CA ILE A 565 14.34 7.26 -8.48
C ILE A 565 13.03 7.15 -9.28
N VAL A 566 12.75 5.99 -9.90
CA VAL A 566 11.49 5.77 -10.64
C VAL A 566 10.29 5.94 -9.70
N PHE A 567 10.37 5.37 -8.50
CA PHE A 567 9.36 5.52 -7.45
C PHE A 567 9.11 6.98 -7.09
N LEU A 568 10.16 7.73 -6.73
CA LEU A 568 10.04 9.14 -6.37
C LEU A 568 9.45 9.98 -7.51
N LEU A 569 9.81 9.68 -8.76
CA LEU A 569 9.23 10.37 -9.92
C LEU A 569 7.74 10.04 -10.08
N HIS A 570 7.34 8.79 -9.91
CA HIS A 570 5.92 8.40 -9.92
C HIS A 570 5.13 9.09 -8.82
N ARG A 571 5.65 9.16 -7.60
CA ARG A 571 5.05 9.92 -6.48
C ARG A 571 4.82 11.41 -6.77
N PHE A 572 5.45 11.94 -7.82
CA PHE A 572 5.27 13.32 -8.28
C PHE A 572 4.52 13.43 -9.61
N GLY A 573 3.85 12.37 -10.06
CA GLY A 573 3.09 12.30 -11.30
C GLY A 573 3.96 12.30 -12.56
N LEU A 574 5.24 11.93 -12.45
CA LEU A 574 6.20 11.93 -13.55
C LEU A 574 6.48 10.50 -14.02
N VAL A 575 6.12 10.20 -15.26
CA VAL A 575 6.50 8.94 -15.91
C VAL A 575 7.90 9.08 -16.49
N ALA A 576 8.90 8.51 -15.80
CA ALA A 576 10.29 8.50 -16.24
C ALA A 576 10.50 7.61 -17.47
N ASN A 577 11.64 7.70 -18.15
CA ASN A 577 12.14 6.71 -19.10
C ASN A 577 13.31 5.97 -18.47
N VAL A 578 13.31 4.65 -18.51
CA VAL A 578 14.36 3.78 -17.95
C VAL A 578 15.13 3.16 -19.10
N SER A 579 16.46 3.19 -19.03
CA SER A 579 17.32 2.51 -19.98
C SER A 579 18.50 1.86 -19.27
N GLN A 580 18.93 0.72 -19.79
CA GLN A 580 20.09 -0.04 -19.29
C GLN A 580 21.13 -0.12 -20.40
N LYS A 581 22.40 0.10 -20.04
CA LYS A 581 23.51 -0.06 -20.95
C LYS A 581 24.54 -1.03 -20.38
N THR A 582 24.61 -2.20 -20.98
CA THR A 582 25.67 -3.19 -20.73
C THR A 582 26.86 -2.90 -21.63
N GLU A 583 28.05 -2.64 -21.06
CA GLU A 583 29.27 -2.54 -21.85
C GLU A 583 29.69 -3.94 -22.35
N ARG A 584 29.69 -4.12 -23.68
CA ARG A 584 29.92 -5.39 -24.40
C ARG A 584 31.24 -6.12 -24.09
N ASP A 585 32.16 -5.49 -23.37
CA ASP A 585 33.49 -6.07 -23.03
C ASP A 585 33.52 -6.78 -21.67
N GLY A 586 32.38 -6.90 -20.96
CA GLY A 586 32.20 -7.79 -19.80
C GLY A 586 33.00 -7.45 -18.53
N ASN A 587 33.70 -6.31 -18.51
CA ASN A 587 34.55 -5.88 -17.39
C ASN A 587 33.96 -4.71 -16.58
N ARG A 588 32.74 -4.26 -16.88
CA ARG A 588 32.06 -3.19 -16.16
C ARG A 588 30.61 -3.54 -15.93
N GLN A 589 30.09 -3.06 -14.81
CA GLN A 589 28.70 -3.22 -14.40
C GLN A 589 27.75 -2.50 -15.36
N ASP A 590 26.50 -2.94 -15.34
CA ASP A 590 25.43 -2.26 -16.03
C ASP A 590 25.21 -0.86 -15.46
N ILE A 591 24.95 0.09 -16.37
CA ILE A 591 24.59 1.44 -16.01
C ILE A 591 23.11 1.63 -16.33
N TYR A 592 22.33 1.88 -15.29
CA TYR A 592 20.95 2.31 -15.38
C TYR A 592 20.89 3.81 -15.57
N THR A 593 20.00 4.26 -16.43
CA THR A 593 19.75 5.67 -16.70
C THR A 593 18.26 5.93 -16.68
N VAL A 594 17.83 6.72 -15.70
CA VAL A 594 16.44 7.18 -15.55
C VAL A 594 16.36 8.61 -16.05
N THR A 595 15.45 8.92 -16.97
CA THR A 595 15.37 10.25 -17.58
C THR A 595 13.96 10.80 -17.60
N VAL A 596 13.83 12.11 -17.46
CA VAL A 596 12.57 12.84 -17.67
C VAL A 596 12.79 13.86 -18.77
N SER A 597 12.09 13.67 -19.89
CA SER A 597 12.15 14.54 -21.06
C SER A 597 10.93 15.45 -21.14
N GLY A 598 11.17 16.71 -21.52
CA GLY A 598 10.13 17.72 -21.70
C GLY A 598 10.37 18.60 -22.90
N GLY A 599 9.64 19.71 -23.00
CA GLY A 599 9.86 20.71 -24.03
C GLY A 599 11.22 21.40 -23.87
N ALA A 600 11.78 21.91 -24.97
CA ALA A 600 13.10 22.55 -25.00
C ALA A 600 13.31 23.59 -23.88
N ASN A 601 12.29 24.39 -23.55
CA ASN A 601 12.37 25.43 -22.53
C ASN A 601 11.52 25.14 -21.28
N ASP A 602 10.93 23.95 -21.19
CA ASP A 602 9.94 23.62 -20.17
C ASP A 602 9.95 22.11 -19.92
N ASN A 603 10.64 21.68 -18.87
CA ASN A 603 10.76 20.28 -18.50
C ASN A 603 9.86 19.98 -17.29
N PRO A 604 9.07 18.89 -17.30
CA PRO A 604 8.08 18.63 -16.25
C PRO A 604 8.74 18.30 -14.90
N LEU A 605 9.89 17.64 -14.87
CA LEU A 605 10.66 17.46 -13.63
C LEU A 605 11.17 18.79 -13.10
N ARG A 606 11.63 19.69 -13.97
CA ARG A 606 12.08 21.02 -13.55
C ARG A 606 10.97 21.83 -12.91
N ARG A 607 9.76 21.81 -13.49
CA ARG A 607 8.56 22.41 -12.86
C ARG A 607 8.32 21.87 -11.46
N VAL A 608 8.31 20.54 -11.31
CA VAL A 608 8.12 19.89 -10.01
C VAL A 608 9.21 20.29 -9.01
N LEU A 609 10.47 20.35 -9.44
CA LEU A 609 11.59 20.82 -8.63
C LEU A 609 11.52 22.32 -8.30
N ASP A 610 10.80 23.11 -9.08
CA ASP A 610 10.57 24.55 -8.83
C ASP A 610 9.26 24.81 -8.03
N GLY A 611 8.49 23.76 -7.74
CA GLY A 611 7.24 23.82 -6.96
C GLY A 611 5.97 23.96 -7.80
N ASP A 612 6.06 23.84 -9.12
CA ASP A 612 4.94 23.88 -10.06
C ASP A 612 4.40 22.47 -10.36
N GLU A 613 3.17 22.41 -10.89
CA GLU A 613 2.58 21.14 -11.37
C GLU A 613 3.27 20.64 -12.66
N PRO A 614 3.48 19.32 -12.79
CA PRO A 614 3.96 18.72 -14.02
C PRO A 614 2.87 18.72 -15.10
N TYR A 615 3.27 18.46 -16.34
CA TYR A 615 2.37 18.18 -17.44
C TYR A 615 2.72 16.82 -18.04
N HIS A 616 1.75 16.18 -18.73
CA HIS A 616 1.98 14.87 -19.33
C HIS A 616 2.73 14.97 -20.66
N PRO A 617 3.77 14.14 -20.90
CA PRO A 617 4.43 14.06 -22.20
C PRO A 617 3.42 13.82 -23.33
N LYS A 618 3.60 14.50 -24.47
CA LYS A 618 2.72 14.34 -25.64
C LYS A 618 2.69 12.92 -26.22
N SER A 619 3.68 12.10 -25.87
CA SER A 619 3.78 10.69 -26.26
C SER A 619 2.89 9.76 -25.42
N LEU A 620 2.48 10.19 -24.22
CA LEU A 620 1.46 9.49 -23.43
C LEU A 620 0.10 9.75 -24.06
N VAL A 621 -0.45 8.72 -24.67
CA VAL A 621 -1.72 8.77 -25.40
C VAL A 621 -2.60 7.60 -25.01
N VAL A 622 -3.89 7.79 -25.23
CA VAL A 622 -4.92 6.75 -25.13
C VAL A 622 -5.70 6.68 -26.44
N SER A 623 -6.31 5.53 -26.72
CA SER A 623 -7.38 5.42 -27.71
C SER A 623 -8.42 6.50 -27.44
N ILE A 624 -8.96 7.15 -28.47
CA ILE A 624 -9.93 8.22 -28.25
C ILE A 624 -11.22 7.62 -27.69
N PRO A 625 -11.66 8.01 -26.47
CA PRO A 625 -12.79 7.33 -25.84
C PRO A 625 -14.10 7.50 -26.62
N ASP A 626 -14.90 6.44 -26.73
CA ASP A 626 -16.19 6.50 -27.43
C ASP A 626 -17.14 7.44 -26.70
N ALA A 627 -17.12 7.46 -25.36
CA ALA A 627 -17.89 8.37 -24.53
C ALA A 627 -17.56 9.86 -24.83
N LEU A 628 -16.29 10.19 -25.15
CA LEU A 628 -15.91 11.54 -25.56
C LEU A 628 -16.54 11.90 -26.92
N MET A 629 -16.55 10.95 -27.87
CA MET A 629 -17.17 11.15 -29.18
C MET A 629 -18.69 11.22 -29.10
N ASP A 630 -19.31 10.47 -28.20
CA ASP A 630 -20.73 10.55 -27.91
C ASP A 630 -21.13 11.95 -27.42
N ILE A 631 -20.40 12.50 -26.43
CA ILE A 631 -20.60 13.88 -25.95
C ILE A 631 -20.52 14.87 -27.11
N ARG A 632 -19.54 14.68 -28.00
CA ARG A 632 -19.34 15.54 -29.17
C ARG A 632 -20.53 15.57 -30.14
N GLU A 633 -21.24 14.45 -30.28
CA GLU A 633 -22.40 14.35 -31.17
C GLU A 633 -23.71 14.86 -30.53
N MET A 634 -23.73 15.07 -29.22
CA MET A 634 -24.87 15.68 -28.53
C MET A 634 -25.08 17.15 -28.95
N ASP A 635 -26.33 17.61 -28.87
CA ASP A 635 -26.72 18.98 -29.18
C ASP A 635 -26.47 19.91 -27.97
N ILE A 636 -25.19 20.14 -27.67
CA ILE A 636 -24.74 20.97 -26.55
C ILE A 636 -23.95 22.16 -27.11
N ASP A 637 -24.31 23.37 -26.70
CA ASP A 637 -23.68 24.59 -27.21
C ASP A 637 -22.19 24.60 -26.90
N GLY A 638 -21.37 24.98 -27.89
CA GLY A 638 -19.93 25.09 -27.74
C GLY A 638 -19.12 23.77 -27.62
N VAL A 639 -19.75 22.59 -27.51
CA VAL A 639 -19.03 21.30 -27.30
C VAL A 639 -18.16 20.93 -28.51
N LYS A 640 -18.63 21.20 -29.73
CA LYS A 640 -17.88 20.94 -30.97
C LYS A 640 -16.62 21.82 -31.12
N GLN A 641 -16.54 22.91 -30.36
CA GLN A 641 -15.36 23.76 -30.26
C GLN A 641 -14.37 23.19 -29.23
N THR A 642 -14.87 22.62 -28.13
CA THR A 642 -14.03 21.94 -27.12
C THR A 642 -13.44 20.64 -27.66
N ILE A 643 -14.25 19.80 -28.31
CA ILE A 643 -13.84 18.50 -28.88
C ILE A 643 -13.70 18.64 -30.41
N PRO A 644 -12.47 18.84 -30.94
CA PRO A 644 -12.28 19.28 -32.30
C PRO A 644 -12.54 18.18 -33.34
N LYS A 645 -13.02 18.57 -34.53
CA LYS A 645 -13.33 17.63 -35.64
C LYS A 645 -12.14 16.78 -36.10
N TYR A 646 -10.89 17.20 -35.90
CA TYR A 646 -9.74 16.42 -36.35
C TYR A 646 -9.59 15.08 -35.60
N LEU A 647 -10.13 14.99 -34.37
CA LEU A 647 -10.08 13.77 -33.57
C LEU A 647 -10.80 12.60 -34.25
N ILE A 648 -11.83 12.87 -35.06
CA ILE A 648 -12.55 11.86 -35.86
C ILE A 648 -11.63 11.10 -36.84
N ARG A 649 -10.46 11.66 -37.17
CA ARG A 649 -9.49 11.07 -38.10
C ARG A 649 -8.22 10.59 -37.42
N ARG A 650 -8.24 10.51 -36.09
CA ARG A 650 -7.12 10.07 -35.27
C ARG A 650 -7.59 8.85 -34.49
N ASP A 651 -6.64 7.98 -34.19
CA ASP A 651 -6.92 6.80 -33.36
C ASP A 651 -6.65 7.11 -31.88
N ASN A 652 -5.73 8.05 -31.63
CA ASN A 652 -5.23 8.37 -30.29
C ASN A 652 -5.32 9.87 -29.96
N VAL A 653 -5.44 10.16 -28.66
CA VAL A 653 -5.33 11.51 -28.07
C VAL A 653 -4.33 11.49 -26.91
N SER A 654 -3.48 12.52 -26.80
CA SER A 654 -2.57 12.64 -25.65
C SER A 654 -3.34 12.90 -24.36
N LEU A 655 -2.91 12.32 -23.24
CA LEU A 655 -3.53 12.51 -21.93
C LEU A 655 -3.64 13.99 -21.55
N GLU A 656 -2.59 14.78 -21.80
CA GLU A 656 -2.61 16.24 -21.56
C GLU A 656 -3.73 16.94 -22.34
N LYS A 657 -3.91 16.55 -23.61
CA LYS A 657 -4.95 17.15 -24.45
C LYS A 657 -6.34 16.68 -24.04
N LEU A 658 -6.46 15.43 -23.60
CA LEU A 658 -7.70 14.90 -23.05
C LEU A 658 -8.08 15.69 -21.79
N ARG A 659 -7.13 15.88 -20.85
CA ARG A 659 -7.30 16.72 -19.66
C ARG A 659 -7.84 18.09 -19.97
N GLU A 660 -7.20 18.83 -20.88
CA GLU A 660 -7.68 20.15 -21.31
C GLU A 660 -9.14 20.12 -21.80
N MET A 661 -9.53 19.08 -22.55
CA MET A 661 -10.90 18.94 -23.03
C MET A 661 -11.87 18.60 -21.90
N LEU A 662 -11.52 17.67 -21.00
CA LEU A 662 -12.39 17.27 -19.90
C LEU A 662 -12.63 18.42 -18.93
N SER A 663 -11.58 19.16 -18.55
CA SER A 663 -11.72 20.35 -17.71
C SER A 663 -12.63 21.41 -18.35
N ALA A 664 -12.44 21.68 -19.65
CA ALA A 664 -13.28 22.63 -20.38
C ALA A 664 -14.73 22.14 -20.61
N LEU A 665 -14.99 20.84 -20.47
CA LEU A 665 -16.34 20.26 -20.45
C LEU A 665 -16.96 20.35 -19.06
N ALA A 666 -16.20 20.10 -18.00
CA ALA A 666 -16.64 20.17 -16.61
C ALA A 666 -17.08 21.59 -16.21
N ASP A 667 -16.47 22.63 -16.78
CA ASP A 667 -16.86 24.04 -16.55
C ASP A 667 -18.19 24.44 -17.21
N ARG A 668 -18.86 23.52 -17.92
CA ARG A 668 -20.10 23.79 -18.66
C ARG A 668 -21.31 23.17 -17.98
N ASP A 669 -22.47 23.75 -18.26
CA ASP A 669 -23.76 23.18 -17.89
C ASP A 669 -24.10 22.02 -18.84
N LEU A 670 -23.75 20.80 -18.42
CA LEU A 670 -23.93 19.58 -19.20
C LEU A 670 -25.25 18.89 -18.84
N PRO A 671 -26.01 18.38 -19.83
CA PRO A 671 -27.10 17.45 -19.56
C PRO A 671 -26.62 16.23 -18.78
N GLU A 672 -27.46 15.64 -17.93
CA GLU A 672 -27.15 14.49 -17.08
C GLU A 672 -26.47 13.34 -17.84
N LYS A 673 -26.95 13.02 -19.05
CA LYS A 673 -26.34 11.99 -19.91
C LYS A 673 -24.90 12.32 -20.34
N ALA A 674 -24.60 13.59 -20.58
CA ALA A 674 -23.25 14.03 -20.95
C ALA A 674 -22.34 14.09 -19.72
N ALA A 675 -22.88 14.44 -18.56
CA ALA A 675 -22.16 14.40 -17.29
C ALA A 675 -21.73 12.96 -16.94
N HIS A 676 -22.64 11.98 -17.01
CA HIS A 676 -22.31 10.57 -16.78
C HIS A 676 -21.19 10.06 -17.70
N LYS A 677 -21.25 10.40 -18.99
CA LYS A 677 -20.18 10.06 -19.96
C LYS A 677 -18.87 10.77 -19.71
N LEU A 678 -18.92 11.97 -19.13
CA LEU A 678 -17.73 12.70 -18.73
C LEU A 678 -17.09 12.02 -17.53
N ASP A 679 -17.89 11.57 -16.56
CA ASP A 679 -17.44 10.84 -15.38
C ASP A 679 -16.83 9.46 -15.77
N GLU A 680 -17.40 8.75 -16.74
CA GLU A 680 -16.85 7.50 -17.30
C GLU A 680 -15.39 7.63 -17.80
N ILE A 681 -15.01 8.77 -18.38
CA ILE A 681 -13.68 8.97 -19.00
C ILE A 681 -12.72 9.78 -18.13
N ARG A 682 -13.20 10.30 -17.01
CA ARG A 682 -12.44 11.11 -16.07
C ARG A 682 -11.27 10.36 -15.42
N PRO A 683 -11.43 9.08 -15.01
CA PRO A 683 -10.33 8.26 -14.47
C PRO A 683 -9.07 8.22 -15.33
N LEU A 684 -9.18 8.29 -16.66
CA LEU A 684 -8.03 8.28 -17.58
C LEU A 684 -7.04 9.44 -17.32
N VAL A 685 -7.56 10.56 -16.84
CA VAL A 685 -6.81 11.80 -16.66
C VAL A 685 -6.55 12.10 -15.19
N ASP A 686 -7.52 11.80 -14.34
CA ASP A 686 -7.49 12.17 -12.93
C ASP A 686 -6.92 11.03 -12.05
N GLY A 687 -7.03 9.77 -12.46
CA GLY A 687 -6.53 8.60 -11.70
C GLY A 687 -5.02 8.41 -11.76
N ASP A 688 -4.53 7.33 -11.18
CA ASP A 688 -3.10 7.09 -10.91
C ASP A 688 -2.40 6.26 -11.99
N LEU A 689 -3.10 5.95 -13.08
CA LEU A 689 -2.60 5.10 -14.14
C LEU A 689 -1.96 5.88 -15.30
N SER A 690 -0.99 5.22 -15.94
CA SER A 690 -0.37 5.61 -17.20
C SER A 690 -0.49 4.46 -18.21
N TYR A 691 -0.56 4.82 -19.49
CA TYR A 691 -0.78 3.90 -20.60
C TYR A 691 0.44 3.88 -21.50
N LEU A 692 1.25 2.84 -21.36
CA LEU A 692 2.54 2.70 -22.03
C LEU A 692 2.36 1.89 -23.31
N ARG A 693 2.76 2.48 -24.43
CA ARG A 693 2.76 1.78 -25.72
C ARG A 693 3.82 0.68 -25.73
N VAL A 694 3.42 -0.54 -26.04
CA VAL A 694 4.30 -1.67 -26.35
C VAL A 694 5.13 -1.34 -27.61
N GLN A 695 6.44 -1.49 -27.50
CA GLN A 695 7.42 -1.29 -28.59
C GLN A 695 7.97 -2.59 -29.13
N GLY A 696 7.97 -3.66 -28.34
CA GLY A 696 8.51 -4.95 -28.73
C GLY A 696 7.84 -6.07 -27.96
N VAL A 697 7.58 -7.18 -28.66
CA VAL A 697 7.11 -8.44 -28.08
C VAL A 697 7.96 -9.54 -28.71
N GLU A 698 8.78 -10.20 -27.90
CA GLU A 698 9.67 -11.27 -28.37
C GLU A 698 9.64 -12.50 -27.48
N ARG A 699 9.97 -13.67 -28.04
CA ARG A 699 10.09 -14.90 -27.26
C ARG A 699 11.53 -15.11 -26.84
N VAL A 700 11.73 -15.39 -25.56
CA VAL A 700 13.04 -15.65 -24.96
C VAL A 700 13.06 -17.03 -24.32
N GLU A 701 14.15 -17.77 -24.51
CA GLU A 701 14.36 -19.05 -23.81
C GLU A 701 14.60 -18.79 -22.32
N TYR A 702 14.01 -19.60 -21.46
CA TYR A 702 14.07 -19.39 -20.02
C TYR A 702 14.35 -20.69 -19.26
N ASP A 703 15.29 -20.63 -18.31
CA ASP A 703 15.59 -21.70 -17.37
C ASP A 703 15.75 -21.10 -15.97
N GLY A 704 14.72 -21.24 -15.15
CA GLY A 704 14.64 -20.61 -13.83
C GLY A 704 13.36 -21.01 -13.11
N TYR A 705 13.11 -20.40 -11.96
CA TYR A 705 11.80 -20.44 -11.32
C TYR A 705 10.86 -19.41 -11.92
N LEU A 706 9.58 -19.74 -11.96
CA LEU A 706 8.51 -18.83 -12.36
C LEU A 706 7.65 -18.55 -11.13
N TYR A 707 7.22 -17.31 -11.00
CA TYR A 707 6.54 -16.79 -9.82
C TYR A 707 5.20 -16.17 -10.16
N ASP A 708 4.25 -16.24 -9.24
CA ASP A 708 2.97 -15.56 -9.31
C ASP A 708 2.50 -15.18 -7.89
N LEU A 709 1.65 -14.16 -7.79
CA LEU A 709 1.13 -13.65 -6.51
C LEU A 709 -0.38 -13.54 -6.52
N GLN A 710 -1.00 -13.88 -5.42
CA GLN A 710 -2.37 -13.46 -5.13
C GLN A 710 -2.31 -12.23 -4.22
N VAL A 711 -2.95 -11.12 -4.62
CA VAL A 711 -2.90 -9.84 -3.92
C VAL A 711 -4.32 -9.38 -3.66
N GLY A 712 -4.71 -9.17 -2.40
CA GLY A 712 -6.08 -8.88 -2.02
C GLY A 712 -7.11 -9.85 -2.60
N GLY A 713 -8.37 -9.40 -2.61
CA GLY A 713 -9.47 -10.08 -3.31
C GLY A 713 -9.48 -9.85 -4.83
N GLU A 714 -8.67 -8.92 -5.34
CA GLU A 714 -8.63 -8.48 -6.73
C GLU A 714 -7.32 -8.86 -7.42
N PRO A 715 -7.34 -9.41 -8.63
CA PRO A 715 -6.19 -10.12 -9.19
C PRO A 715 -5.07 -9.23 -9.79
N ILE A 716 -4.46 -8.32 -9.02
CA ILE A 716 -3.56 -7.27 -9.55
C ILE A 716 -2.28 -7.11 -8.71
N PHE A 717 -1.11 -7.07 -9.35
CA PHE A 717 0.14 -6.67 -8.69
C PHE A 717 1.07 -5.83 -9.60
N LEU A 718 2.00 -5.11 -8.98
CA LEU A 718 2.97 -4.25 -9.67
C LEU A 718 4.32 -4.97 -9.85
N THR A 719 4.72 -5.20 -11.11
CA THR A 719 6.01 -5.82 -11.47
C THR A 719 6.72 -5.03 -12.56
N ASN A 720 8.02 -4.81 -12.43
CA ASN A 720 8.83 -4.04 -13.40
C ASN A 720 8.20 -2.69 -13.79
N TRP A 721 7.47 -2.05 -12.87
CA TRP A 721 6.69 -0.83 -13.10
C TRP A 721 5.56 -0.97 -14.14
N LEU A 722 4.95 -2.15 -14.21
CA LEU A 722 3.77 -2.50 -15.01
C LEU A 722 2.77 -3.26 -14.14
N TYR A 723 1.48 -3.04 -14.38
CA TYR A 723 0.45 -3.84 -13.70
C TYR A 723 0.24 -5.17 -14.42
N ALA A 724 0.33 -6.24 -13.65
CA ALA A 724 0.15 -7.61 -14.08
C ALA A 724 -1.04 -8.24 -13.35
N HIS A 725 -1.74 -9.15 -14.03
CA HIS A 725 -2.84 -9.89 -13.46
C HIS A 725 -2.32 -11.20 -12.84
N ASN A 726 -2.91 -11.66 -11.73
CA ASN A 726 -2.57 -12.96 -11.14
C ASN A 726 -3.16 -14.15 -11.95
N SER A 727 -3.13 -15.39 -11.46
CA SER A 727 -3.73 -16.52 -12.19
C SER A 727 -4.62 -17.46 -11.41
#